data_AF-A0A952R366-F1
#
_entry.id   AF-A0A952R366-F1
#
_cell.length_a   1.000
_cell.length_b   1.000
_cell.length_c   1.000
_cell.angle_alpha   90.00
_cell.angle_beta   90.00
_cell.angle_gamma   90.00
#
_symmetry.space_group_name_H-M   'P 1'
#
loop_
_entity.id
_entity.type
_entity.pdbx_description
1 polymer ?
#
loop_
_entity_poly.entity_id
_entity_poly.type
_entity_poly.pdbx_seq_one_letter_code
_entity_poly.pdbx_strand_id
1 'polypeptide(L)'
;MCFGFLLAACSSAPQTESIPIESVSVLDAAAAQLHDGYFALETDKGSLSPVVLAASDEAGAMATRGTEIEHATIDFYNETPGIRYLWVRARSIDGESAAISLGLNGTLTRFDLPLSDDYEWFEVVSVPFEGGVHAIGLGAFGLGTRVDKFVVSELPSLKPEQLEELFSQSQQPINPAPPQQYEPPVDPEDPSGPEPSPEPPRRPSEPPAPVPQDPTPPAPTPPEPTPPAPTPPEPTPPAPTPPEPTPPTPTPPEPTPPAPTPPAPTPPAPTPPEPTPPAPTPPAGTSSDLRGNPSFSPSSLSSAARSSYDALWSVIRNPSGQNPTAWASSDDLYVYARTLHTHIQSLLLAFRVTGDLALLDEVDRLTTIMRSKLHDSWRGTRDGSSQRDGYLNWVWRGSDDKTHAGKDLNELDEMKTHALIAVVAYALDLNRDLRSPGGRNYGASADYWEDYLVNHFEKKWRSRHGKASGFPFMVRPHAHTYHSWLKWHYYMGLLTGKSGYTREAERMAGIIWNRELKTVSTSTGTAYVWARSIVSEGGGENYLQPTTYARYVYADIVELHLEGFGRWADTSEVRRFANTVSGMIIDKAGRKSSYDWFSSDIGGRTARAGIRVDSSWERMDVYKYQASGFPLIMAWDTSGRMKTITDEVRSLVGGIKTAEMAAAYLLLNTYGR
;
A
#
# COMPACT_ATOMS: atom_id res chain seq x y z
N MET A 1 -10.40 -4.66 72.17
CA MET A 1 -10.56 -3.44 71.35
C MET A 1 -10.67 -3.86 69.88
N CYS A 2 -11.24 -2.99 69.05
CA CYS A 2 -11.77 -3.33 67.72
C CYS A 2 -10.72 -3.52 66.61
N PHE A 3 -11.03 -4.47 65.70
CA PHE A 3 -10.73 -4.59 64.25
C PHE A 3 -9.31 -4.32 63.70
N GLY A 4 -8.80 -5.10 62.73
CA GLY A 4 -9.43 -6.26 62.10
C GLY A 4 -8.60 -7.06 61.08
N PHE A 5 -9.06 -8.30 60.91
CA PHE A 5 -8.95 -9.26 59.80
C PHE A 5 -7.62 -9.85 59.28
N LEU A 6 -7.62 -11.18 59.41
CA LEU A 6 -6.79 -12.26 58.87
C LEU A 6 -6.60 -12.21 57.33
N LEU A 7 -5.48 -12.66 56.71
CA LEU A 7 -4.73 -13.95 56.73
C LEU A 7 -5.25 -14.95 55.68
N ALA A 8 -4.42 -15.32 54.67
CA ALA A 8 -4.27 -16.66 54.08
C ALA A 8 -3.45 -16.62 52.77
N ALA A 9 -2.80 -17.74 52.41
CA ALA A 9 -2.04 -17.93 51.18
C ALA A 9 -2.34 -19.30 50.54
N CYS A 10 -1.82 -19.48 49.30
CA CYS A 10 -1.65 -20.71 48.52
C CYS A 10 -2.77 -21.13 47.52
N SER A 11 -2.32 -21.23 46.25
CA SER A 11 -2.68 -22.21 45.20
C SER A 11 -4.15 -22.43 44.80
N SER A 12 -4.56 -22.53 43.53
CA SER A 12 -4.02 -22.22 42.19
C SER A 12 -4.93 -22.98 41.22
N ALA A 13 -5.89 -22.30 40.59
CA ALA A 13 -6.47 -22.79 39.34
C ALA A 13 -5.47 -22.51 38.21
N PRO A 14 -5.41 -23.31 37.13
CA PRO A 14 -4.43 -23.10 36.07
C PRO A 14 -4.64 -21.72 35.45
N GLN A 15 -3.56 -20.96 35.31
CA GLN A 15 -3.57 -19.86 34.36
C GLN A 15 -3.71 -20.49 32.98
N THR A 16 -4.73 -20.10 32.22
CA THR A 16 -4.65 -20.19 30.77
C THR A 16 -3.43 -19.37 30.38
N GLU A 17 -2.38 -20.04 29.91
CA GLU A 17 -1.23 -19.35 29.33
C GLU A 17 -1.75 -18.58 28.13
N SER A 18 -1.89 -17.26 28.28
CA SER A 18 -2.37 -16.38 27.23
C SER A 18 -1.43 -16.51 26.05
N ILE A 19 -1.94 -17.02 24.92
CA ILE A 19 -1.17 -17.16 23.68
C ILE A 19 -0.53 -15.80 23.37
N PRO A 20 0.82 -15.70 23.30
CA PRO A 20 1.47 -14.51 22.82
C PRO A 20 1.06 -14.30 21.37
N ILE A 21 0.28 -13.26 21.08
CA ILE A 21 -0.29 -13.01 19.74
C ILE A 21 0.82 -12.91 18.68
N GLU A 22 2.01 -12.43 19.08
CA GLU A 22 3.21 -12.35 18.22
C GLU A 22 3.75 -13.73 17.77
N SER A 23 3.37 -14.84 18.43
CA SER A 23 3.77 -16.21 18.10
C SER A 23 2.75 -16.98 17.23
N VAL A 24 1.71 -16.30 16.76
CA VAL A 24 0.59 -16.90 15.99
C VAL A 24 0.19 -16.00 14.82
N SER A 25 0.38 -16.49 13.60
CA SER A 25 -0.16 -15.89 12.37
C SER A 25 -1.54 -16.46 12.06
N VAL A 26 -2.55 -15.59 12.09
CA VAL A 26 -3.93 -15.91 11.69
C VAL A 26 -4.16 -15.48 10.23
N LEU A 27 -4.64 -16.40 9.41
CA LEU A 27 -4.92 -16.17 7.99
C LEU A 27 -6.39 -16.48 7.69
N ASP A 28 -7.03 -15.63 6.90
CA ASP A 28 -8.40 -15.84 6.44
C ASP A 28 -8.40 -16.71 5.18
N ALA A 29 -9.20 -17.79 5.15
CA ALA A 29 -9.28 -18.66 3.98
C ALA A 29 -9.80 -17.94 2.73
N ALA A 30 -10.57 -16.86 2.89
CA ALA A 30 -11.00 -16.02 1.78
C ALA A 30 -9.86 -15.20 1.13
N ALA A 31 -8.66 -15.19 1.71
CA ALA A 31 -7.46 -14.60 1.10
C ALA A 31 -6.77 -15.52 0.07
N ALA A 32 -7.25 -16.75 -0.12
CA ALA A 32 -6.68 -17.72 -1.04
C ALA A 32 -6.70 -17.22 -2.50
N GLN A 33 -5.55 -17.33 -3.17
CA GLN A 33 -5.43 -17.16 -4.61
C GLN A 33 -5.90 -18.46 -5.27
N LEU A 34 -6.92 -18.39 -6.12
CA LEU A 34 -7.53 -19.57 -6.75
C LEU A 34 -7.01 -19.72 -8.18
N HIS A 35 -6.46 -20.89 -8.52
CA HIS A 35 -5.72 -21.07 -9.79
C HIS A 35 -6.52 -21.80 -10.87
N ASP A 36 -7.35 -22.78 -10.50
CA ASP A 36 -7.97 -23.73 -11.46
C ASP A 36 -9.51 -23.90 -11.36
N GLY A 37 -10.23 -23.04 -10.63
CA GLY A 37 -11.71 -23.09 -10.58
C GLY A 37 -12.35 -24.22 -9.74
N TYR A 38 -11.54 -25.15 -9.22
CA TYR A 38 -11.97 -26.18 -8.26
C TYR A 38 -12.40 -25.62 -6.89
N PHE A 39 -12.20 -24.32 -6.67
CA PHE A 39 -12.56 -23.60 -5.46
C PHE A 39 -13.50 -22.43 -5.76
N ALA A 40 -14.42 -22.21 -4.84
CA ALA A 40 -15.29 -21.04 -4.79
C ALA A 40 -15.14 -20.32 -3.44
N LEU A 41 -15.51 -19.04 -3.43
CA LEU A 41 -15.66 -18.25 -2.20
C LEU A 41 -17.16 -18.09 -1.91
N GLU A 42 -17.58 -18.55 -0.75
CA GLU A 42 -18.99 -18.60 -0.34
C GLU A 42 -19.22 -17.89 1.00
N THR A 43 -20.45 -17.52 1.32
CA THR A 43 -20.82 -17.08 2.67
C THR A 43 -21.41 -18.25 3.45
N ASP A 44 -20.88 -18.52 4.65
CA ASP A 44 -21.32 -19.65 5.49
C ASP A 44 -21.64 -19.21 6.92
N LYS A 45 -22.59 -19.88 7.56
CA LYS A 45 -23.01 -19.61 8.95
C LYS A 45 -22.19 -20.47 9.91
N GLY A 46 -21.79 -19.90 11.05
CA GLY A 46 -20.89 -20.56 12.03
C GLY A 46 -19.40 -20.38 11.72
N SER A 47 -19.07 -19.84 10.54
CA SER A 47 -17.73 -19.40 10.18
C SER A 47 -17.25 -18.19 11.00
N LEU A 48 -15.97 -18.17 11.35
CA LEU A 48 -15.26 -17.00 11.91
C LEU A 48 -14.82 -16.00 10.84
N SER A 49 -15.06 -16.31 9.57
CA SER A 49 -14.81 -15.47 8.39
C SER A 49 -16.14 -15.08 7.72
N PRO A 50 -16.31 -13.85 7.22
CA PRO A 50 -17.53 -13.46 6.51
C PRO A 50 -17.69 -14.19 5.16
N VAL A 51 -16.61 -14.78 4.66
CA VAL A 51 -16.52 -15.58 3.43
C VAL A 51 -15.61 -16.77 3.73
N VAL A 52 -15.89 -17.93 3.15
CA VAL A 52 -15.16 -19.19 3.34
C VAL A 52 -14.70 -19.75 2.00
N LEU A 53 -13.66 -20.58 2.05
CA LEU A 53 -13.20 -21.36 0.90
C LEU A 53 -14.01 -22.65 0.80
N ALA A 54 -14.58 -22.91 -0.37
CA ALA A 54 -15.48 -24.02 -0.65
C ALA A 54 -15.00 -24.83 -1.86
N ALA A 55 -15.17 -26.16 -1.83
CA ALA A 55 -15.05 -26.98 -3.02
C ALA A 55 -16.16 -26.61 -4.02
N SER A 56 -15.81 -26.36 -5.29
CA SER A 56 -16.80 -26.07 -6.34
C SER A 56 -17.51 -27.34 -6.82
N ASP A 57 -18.70 -27.20 -7.42
CA ASP A 57 -19.45 -28.32 -8.00
C ASP A 57 -18.64 -29.12 -9.04
N GLU A 58 -17.69 -28.47 -9.72
CA GLU A 58 -16.80 -29.09 -10.71
C GLU A 58 -15.73 -30.00 -10.08
N ALA A 59 -15.35 -29.75 -8.82
CA ALA A 59 -14.34 -30.56 -8.10
C ALA A 59 -14.81 -32.00 -7.83
N GLY A 60 -16.13 -32.21 -7.70
CA GLY A 60 -16.73 -33.52 -7.41
C GLY A 60 -16.47 -34.60 -8.46
N ALA A 61 -16.06 -34.22 -9.67
CA ALA A 61 -15.85 -35.16 -10.78
C ALA A 61 -14.44 -35.79 -10.86
N MET A 62 -13.44 -35.30 -10.11
CA MET A 62 -12.02 -35.62 -10.36
C MET A 62 -11.24 -36.27 -9.19
N ALA A 63 -11.88 -36.59 -8.06
CA ALA A 63 -11.24 -37.14 -6.85
C ALA A 63 -10.65 -38.58 -6.96
N THR A 64 -10.37 -39.09 -8.16
CA THR A 64 -9.92 -40.48 -8.41
C THR A 64 -8.62 -40.62 -9.23
N ARG A 65 -7.82 -39.55 -9.40
CA ARG A 65 -6.52 -39.63 -10.11
C ARG A 65 -5.32 -39.03 -9.37
N GLY A 66 -4.97 -39.63 -8.23
CA GLY A 66 -3.60 -40.02 -7.87
C GLY A 66 -2.44 -39.00 -7.82
N THR A 67 -2.67 -37.71 -8.05
CA THR A 67 -1.65 -36.64 -7.89
C THR A 67 -2.29 -35.45 -7.20
N GLU A 68 -1.82 -35.13 -5.99
CA GLU A 68 -2.21 -33.92 -5.26
C GLU A 68 -1.55 -32.72 -5.96
N ILE A 69 -2.37 -31.94 -6.66
CA ILE A 69 -1.98 -30.68 -7.33
C ILE A 69 -2.51 -29.52 -6.51
N GLU A 70 -1.74 -28.46 -6.38
CA GLU A 70 -2.09 -27.24 -5.66
C GLU A 70 -2.99 -26.35 -6.54
N HIS A 71 -4.25 -26.17 -6.13
CA HIS A 71 -5.29 -25.44 -6.86
C HIS A 71 -5.67 -24.10 -6.20
N ALA A 72 -5.24 -23.88 -4.95
CA ALA A 72 -5.24 -22.57 -4.31
C ALA A 72 -4.01 -22.39 -3.40
N THR A 73 -3.55 -21.15 -3.25
CA THR A 73 -2.41 -20.77 -2.39
C THR A 73 -2.80 -19.67 -1.40
N ILE A 74 -2.25 -19.71 -0.19
CA ILE A 74 -2.30 -18.60 0.78
C ILE A 74 -0.87 -18.27 1.19
N ASP A 75 -0.40 -17.09 0.78
CA ASP A 75 0.93 -16.61 1.13
C ASP A 75 0.95 -16.04 2.56
N PHE A 76 2.00 -16.34 3.30
CA PHE A 76 2.28 -15.74 4.61
C PHE A 76 3.77 -15.47 4.79
N TYR A 77 4.11 -14.57 5.70
CA TYR A 77 5.49 -14.24 6.03
C TYR A 77 5.90 -14.92 7.33
N ASN A 78 7.04 -15.59 7.32
CA ASN A 78 7.67 -16.16 8.50
C ASN A 78 8.86 -15.29 8.93
N GLU A 79 8.80 -14.70 10.13
CA GLU A 79 9.78 -13.70 10.56
C GLU A 79 11.15 -14.30 10.91
N THR A 80 11.19 -15.51 11.49
CA THR A 80 12.41 -16.14 11.98
C THR A 80 12.51 -17.62 11.54
N PRO A 81 13.68 -18.11 11.12
CA PRO A 81 13.85 -19.54 10.86
C PRO A 81 13.52 -20.40 12.09
N GLY A 82 12.74 -21.47 11.91
CA GLY A 82 12.34 -22.36 13.00
C GLY A 82 11.19 -23.29 12.61
N ILE A 83 10.82 -24.20 13.52
CA ILE A 83 9.64 -25.07 13.31
C ILE A 83 8.37 -24.22 13.41
N ARG A 84 7.39 -24.48 12.55
CA ARG A 84 6.02 -23.97 12.69
C ARG A 84 5.00 -25.10 12.60
N TYR A 85 3.87 -24.90 13.26
CA TYR A 85 2.72 -25.78 13.30
C TYR A 85 1.58 -25.13 12.50
N LEU A 86 1.14 -25.80 11.44
CA LEU A 86 0.02 -25.35 10.61
C LEU A 86 -1.28 -26.02 11.09
N TRP A 87 -2.29 -25.18 11.33
CA TRP A 87 -3.64 -25.55 11.70
C TRP A 87 -4.64 -25.01 10.68
N VAL A 88 -5.72 -25.75 10.45
CA VAL A 88 -6.85 -25.35 9.61
C VAL A 88 -8.15 -25.48 10.40
N ARG A 89 -9.08 -24.54 10.22
CA ARG A 89 -10.45 -24.64 10.74
C ARG A 89 -11.40 -24.96 9.60
N ALA A 90 -12.06 -26.10 9.69
CA ALA A 90 -12.82 -26.68 8.60
C ALA A 90 -14.07 -27.42 9.08
N ARG A 91 -15.03 -27.64 8.17
CA ARG A 91 -16.17 -28.53 8.37
C ARG A 91 -16.53 -29.31 7.11
N SER A 92 -17.30 -30.38 7.23
CA SER A 92 -17.77 -31.16 6.08
C SER A 92 -19.17 -31.71 6.31
N ILE A 93 -20.12 -31.24 5.48
CA ILE A 93 -21.57 -31.48 5.67
C ILE A 93 -22.16 -32.59 4.79
N ASP A 94 -21.63 -32.80 3.59
CA ASP A 94 -22.20 -33.72 2.58
C ASP A 94 -21.11 -34.34 1.68
N GLY A 95 -20.70 -35.60 1.91
CA GLY A 95 -19.88 -36.33 0.94
C GLY A 95 -19.26 -37.66 1.40
N GLU A 96 -19.21 -38.66 0.51
CA GLU A 96 -18.55 -39.97 0.73
C GLU A 96 -16.99 -39.89 0.74
N SER A 97 -16.41 -38.69 0.81
CA SER A 97 -14.96 -38.45 0.87
C SER A 97 -14.66 -37.05 1.42
N ALA A 98 -15.14 -36.76 2.63
CA ALA A 98 -14.77 -35.57 3.39
C ALA A 98 -13.24 -35.57 3.63
N ALA A 99 -12.50 -34.87 2.77
CA ALA A 99 -11.04 -34.83 2.82
C ALA A 99 -10.50 -33.53 2.24
N ILE A 100 -9.39 -33.07 2.79
CA ILE A 100 -8.65 -31.88 2.35
C ILE A 100 -7.19 -32.28 2.08
N SER A 101 -6.65 -31.88 0.93
CA SER A 101 -5.22 -31.96 0.67
C SER A 101 -4.59 -30.62 1.03
N LEU A 102 -3.76 -30.56 2.06
CA LEU A 102 -3.13 -29.31 2.53
C LEU A 102 -1.64 -29.52 2.77
N GLY A 103 -0.85 -28.47 2.58
CA GLY A 103 0.53 -28.45 3.03
C GLY A 103 1.22 -27.14 2.69
N LEU A 104 2.52 -27.21 2.42
CA LEU A 104 3.40 -26.04 2.39
C LEU A 104 4.42 -26.13 1.25
N ASN A 105 4.65 -24.99 0.58
CA ASN A 105 5.66 -24.83 -0.47
C ASN A 105 5.62 -25.95 -1.54
N GLY A 106 4.43 -26.29 -2.06
CA GLY A 106 4.24 -27.32 -3.09
C GLY A 106 4.24 -28.77 -2.60
N THR A 107 4.39 -29.03 -1.30
CA THR A 107 4.18 -30.37 -0.71
C THR A 107 2.81 -30.42 -0.04
N LEU A 108 1.92 -31.27 -0.55
CA LEU A 108 0.59 -31.49 0.00
C LEU A 108 0.53 -32.82 0.77
N THR A 109 -0.44 -32.93 1.67
CA THR A 109 -0.82 -34.16 2.35
C THR A 109 -2.34 -34.20 2.48
N ARG A 110 -2.95 -35.34 2.17
CA ARG A 110 -4.38 -35.57 2.37
C ARG A 110 -4.71 -35.90 3.83
N PHE A 111 -5.72 -35.21 4.36
CA PHE A 111 -6.36 -35.43 5.65
C PHE A 111 -7.83 -35.77 5.41
N ASP A 112 -8.33 -36.83 6.02
CA ASP A 112 -9.78 -37.12 6.04
C ASP A 112 -10.41 -36.36 7.22
N LEU A 113 -11.50 -35.64 6.96
CA LEU A 113 -12.24 -34.82 7.92
C LEU A 113 -13.46 -35.61 8.46
N PRO A 114 -13.82 -35.48 9.74
CA PRO A 114 -15.09 -35.99 10.23
C PRO A 114 -16.26 -35.25 9.56
N LEU A 115 -17.38 -35.96 9.35
CA LEU A 115 -18.63 -35.30 8.99
C LEU A 115 -19.15 -34.55 10.22
N SER A 116 -19.22 -33.22 10.11
CA SER A 116 -19.60 -32.32 11.20
C SER A 116 -20.24 -31.07 10.60
N ASP A 117 -21.38 -30.66 11.16
CA ASP A 117 -22.03 -29.39 10.82
C ASP A 117 -21.28 -28.18 11.43
N ASP A 118 -20.46 -28.41 12.46
CA ASP A 118 -19.68 -27.40 13.14
C ASP A 118 -18.25 -27.28 12.59
N TYR A 119 -17.66 -26.10 12.73
CA TYR A 119 -16.26 -25.84 12.35
C TYR A 119 -15.30 -26.32 13.44
N GLU A 120 -14.36 -27.19 13.07
CA GLU A 120 -13.39 -27.82 13.97
C GLU A 120 -11.95 -27.49 13.55
N TRP A 121 -11.02 -27.49 14.52
CA TRP A 121 -9.60 -27.22 14.30
C TRP A 121 -8.80 -28.52 14.12
N PHE A 122 -8.03 -28.59 13.04
CA PHE A 122 -7.17 -29.73 12.70
C PHE A 122 -5.71 -29.30 12.58
N GLU A 123 -4.80 -30.02 13.25
CA GLU A 123 -3.36 -29.89 13.03
C GLU A 123 -2.99 -30.61 11.74
N VAL A 124 -2.22 -29.93 10.89
CA VAL A 124 -1.90 -30.39 9.53
C VAL A 124 -0.48 -30.92 9.49
N VAL A 125 0.50 -30.07 9.80
CA VAL A 125 1.91 -30.43 9.68
C VAL A 125 2.80 -29.55 10.56
N SER A 126 3.90 -30.14 11.04
CA SER A 126 5.02 -29.42 11.63
C SER A 126 6.25 -29.51 10.71
N VAL A 127 6.78 -28.37 10.27
CA VAL A 127 7.97 -28.30 9.40
C VAL A 127 8.92 -27.17 9.81
N PRO A 128 10.23 -27.29 9.54
CA PRO A 128 11.16 -26.18 9.64
C PRO A 128 10.93 -25.18 8.49
N PHE A 129 10.91 -23.90 8.84
CA PHE A 129 10.89 -22.77 7.93
C PHE A 129 12.20 -21.99 7.98
N GLU A 130 12.52 -21.30 6.88
CA GLU A 130 13.48 -20.20 6.87
C GLU A 130 12.75 -18.87 7.14
N GLY A 131 13.47 -17.75 7.26
CA GLY A 131 12.84 -16.43 7.32
C GLY A 131 12.49 -15.98 5.91
N GLY A 132 11.23 -15.64 5.63
CA GLY A 132 10.79 -15.31 4.27
C GLY A 132 9.30 -15.49 4.02
N VAL A 133 8.90 -15.33 2.75
CA VAL A 133 7.53 -15.60 2.29
C VAL A 133 7.38 -17.08 1.96
N HIS A 134 6.29 -17.68 2.42
CA HIS A 134 5.93 -19.08 2.18
C HIS A 134 4.45 -19.20 1.80
N ALA A 135 4.11 -20.28 1.10
CA ALA A 135 2.74 -20.55 0.67
C ALA A 135 2.16 -21.78 1.38
N ILE A 136 0.94 -21.64 1.91
CA ILE A 136 0.06 -22.76 2.26
C ILE A 136 -0.65 -23.19 0.98
N GLY A 137 -0.41 -24.44 0.58
CA GLY A 137 -1.00 -25.05 -0.60
C GLY A 137 -2.26 -25.85 -0.29
N LEU A 138 -3.24 -25.74 -1.17
CA LEU A 138 -4.55 -26.40 -1.10
C LEU A 138 -4.78 -27.22 -2.36
N GLY A 139 -4.89 -28.54 -2.23
CA GLY A 139 -5.19 -29.47 -3.32
C GLY A 139 -6.63 -29.97 -3.32
N ALA A 140 -6.84 -31.22 -3.75
CA ALA A 140 -8.19 -31.77 -3.92
C ALA A 140 -9.01 -31.79 -2.62
N PHE A 141 -10.27 -31.36 -2.72
CA PHE A 141 -11.27 -31.38 -1.65
C PHE A 141 -12.38 -32.39 -1.96
N GLY A 142 -12.95 -32.98 -0.90
CA GLY A 142 -14.28 -33.56 -0.96
C GLY A 142 -15.37 -32.50 -1.14
N LEU A 143 -16.42 -32.82 -1.91
CA LEU A 143 -17.67 -32.05 -1.90
C LEU A 143 -18.17 -31.84 -0.46
N GLY A 144 -18.90 -30.76 -0.21
CA GLY A 144 -19.41 -30.40 1.12
C GLY A 144 -18.36 -29.87 2.10
N THR A 145 -17.05 -29.87 1.76
CA THR A 145 -16.00 -29.33 2.64
C THR A 145 -15.96 -27.79 2.58
N ARG A 146 -15.78 -27.13 3.73
CA ARG A 146 -15.63 -25.68 3.88
C ARG A 146 -14.49 -25.34 4.83
N VAL A 147 -13.74 -24.26 4.55
CA VAL A 147 -12.59 -23.81 5.35
C VAL A 147 -12.69 -22.29 5.57
N ASP A 148 -12.56 -21.82 6.82
CA ASP A 148 -12.69 -20.39 7.15
C ASP A 148 -11.38 -19.73 7.60
N LYS A 149 -10.53 -20.43 8.38
CA LYS A 149 -9.26 -19.91 8.91
C LYS A 149 -8.10 -20.90 8.77
N PHE A 150 -6.89 -20.34 8.71
CA PHE A 150 -5.64 -21.05 8.99
C PHE A 150 -4.89 -20.35 10.12
N VAL A 151 -4.12 -21.13 10.87
CA VAL A 151 -3.23 -20.64 11.91
C VAL A 151 -1.85 -21.25 11.70
N VAL A 152 -0.81 -20.42 11.64
CA VAL A 152 0.59 -20.84 11.67
C VAL A 152 1.19 -20.37 13.00
N SER A 153 1.69 -21.28 13.82
CA SER A 153 2.25 -20.93 15.13
C SER A 153 3.66 -21.46 15.35
N GLU A 154 4.43 -20.74 16.17
CA GLU A 154 5.71 -21.19 16.73
C GLU A 154 5.53 -22.13 17.93
N LEU A 155 4.33 -22.17 18.53
CA LEU A 155 4.04 -22.88 19.77
C LEU A 155 3.77 -24.37 19.51
N PRO A 156 4.59 -25.30 20.04
CA PRO A 156 4.23 -26.71 20.05
C PRO A 156 3.04 -26.96 20.96
N SER A 157 2.20 -27.95 20.62
CA SER A 157 1.11 -28.44 21.48
C SER A 157 -0.02 -27.44 21.78
N LEU A 158 -0.30 -26.49 20.87
CA LEU A 158 -1.58 -25.78 20.88
C LEU A 158 -2.75 -26.79 20.79
N LYS A 159 -3.87 -26.45 21.42
CA LYS A 159 -5.10 -27.27 21.38
C LYS A 159 -6.26 -26.53 20.72
N PRO A 160 -7.22 -27.24 20.11
CA PRO A 160 -8.43 -26.65 19.53
C PRO A 160 -9.15 -25.64 20.44
N GLU A 161 -9.23 -25.90 21.76
CA GLU A 161 -9.93 -25.01 22.68
C GLU A 161 -9.20 -23.67 22.87
N GLN A 162 -7.87 -23.67 22.81
CA GLN A 162 -7.05 -22.46 22.93
C GLN A 162 -7.12 -21.61 21.65
N LEU A 163 -7.22 -22.28 20.49
CA LEU A 163 -7.50 -21.61 19.21
C LEU A 163 -8.90 -20.98 19.24
N GLU A 164 -9.92 -21.71 19.69
CA GLU A 164 -11.29 -21.17 19.76
C GLU A 164 -11.41 -19.99 20.76
N GLU A 165 -10.65 -20.01 21.86
CA GLU A 165 -10.56 -18.88 22.80
C GLU A 165 -9.91 -17.63 22.14
N LEU A 166 -8.84 -17.81 21.36
CA LEU A 166 -8.16 -16.73 20.61
C LEU A 166 -9.14 -15.95 19.72
N PHE A 167 -10.09 -16.65 19.08
CA PHE A 167 -11.11 -16.01 18.24
C PHE A 167 -12.29 -15.48 19.05
N SER A 168 -12.71 -16.16 20.11
CA SER A 168 -13.83 -15.74 20.97
C SER A 168 -13.60 -14.36 21.63
N GLN A 169 -12.36 -14.05 22.02
CA GLN A 169 -12.02 -12.75 22.60
C GLN A 169 -12.13 -11.59 21.58
N SER A 170 -11.93 -11.87 20.28
CA SER A 170 -12.00 -10.86 19.21
C SER A 170 -13.43 -10.40 18.88
N GLN A 171 -14.45 -11.13 19.33
CA GLN A 171 -15.87 -10.87 19.04
C GLN A 171 -16.62 -10.14 20.16
N GLN A 172 -15.98 -9.84 21.31
CA GLN A 172 -16.66 -9.09 22.36
C GLN A 172 -16.93 -7.63 21.91
N PRO A 173 -18.17 -7.13 22.06
CA PRO A 173 -18.46 -5.73 21.80
C PRO A 173 -17.64 -4.84 22.75
N ILE A 174 -16.78 -3.98 22.20
CA ILE A 174 -16.16 -2.90 22.97
C ILE A 174 -17.29 -1.97 23.42
N ASN A 175 -17.72 -2.11 24.67
CA ASN A 175 -18.75 -1.26 25.25
C ASN A 175 -18.19 0.17 25.33
N PRO A 176 -18.65 1.15 24.53
CA PRO A 176 -18.08 2.48 24.54
C PRO A 176 -18.41 3.14 25.89
N ALA A 177 -17.39 3.63 26.59
CA ALA A 177 -17.62 4.43 27.79
C ALA A 177 -18.48 5.65 27.42
N PRO A 178 -19.52 5.99 28.21
CA PRO A 178 -20.38 7.12 27.89
C PRO A 178 -19.57 8.41 27.82
N PRO A 179 -19.84 9.30 26.84
CA PRO A 179 -19.03 10.49 26.62
C PRO A 179 -19.06 11.40 27.85
N GLN A 180 -17.89 11.68 28.42
CA GLN A 180 -17.78 12.69 29.47
C GLN A 180 -18.11 14.06 28.88
N GLN A 181 -19.11 14.72 29.44
CA GLN A 181 -19.45 16.09 29.09
C GLN A 181 -18.32 17.00 29.57
N TYR A 182 -17.65 17.65 28.61
CA TYR A 182 -16.57 18.58 28.89
C TYR A 182 -17.16 20.00 29.00
N GLU A 183 -17.29 20.51 30.21
CA GLU A 183 -17.63 21.92 30.42
C GLU A 183 -16.42 22.81 30.05
N PRO A 184 -16.63 23.91 29.31
CA PRO A 184 -15.55 24.85 29.00
C PRO A 184 -15.12 25.62 30.26
N PRO A 185 -13.82 25.96 30.41
CA PRO A 185 -13.34 26.70 31.58
C PRO A 185 -13.92 28.12 31.61
N VAL A 186 -14.27 28.57 32.81
CA VAL A 186 -14.80 29.90 33.11
C VAL A 186 -13.66 30.92 33.19
N ASP A 187 -13.71 31.96 32.36
CA ASP A 187 -12.88 33.17 32.51
C ASP A 187 -13.50 34.13 33.56
N PRO A 188 -12.69 34.82 34.38
CA PRO A 188 -13.19 35.82 35.33
C PRO A 188 -13.49 37.19 34.68
N GLU A 189 -14.60 37.81 35.09
CA GLU A 189 -15.17 39.06 34.57
C GLU A 189 -14.32 40.33 34.88
N ASP A 190 -14.16 41.20 33.85
CA ASP A 190 -14.60 42.63 33.71
C ASP A 190 -14.27 43.67 34.84
N PRO A 191 -14.47 45.03 34.72
CA PRO A 191 -15.02 45.82 33.60
C PRO A 191 -14.31 47.17 33.24
N SER A 192 -14.63 47.74 32.06
CA SER A 192 -15.17 49.12 31.87
C SER A 192 -15.11 49.65 30.41
N GLY A 193 -16.25 50.08 29.84
CA GLY A 193 -16.37 50.85 28.57
C GLY A 193 -16.20 52.39 28.74
N PRO A 194 -16.66 53.27 27.81
CA PRO A 194 -17.74 53.08 26.82
C PRO A 194 -17.55 53.67 25.37
N GLU A 195 -18.62 53.56 24.58
CA GLU A 195 -18.98 53.98 23.18
C GLU A 195 -19.06 55.52 22.86
N PRO A 196 -19.54 56.02 21.66
CA PRO A 196 -19.33 55.67 20.23
C PRO A 196 -19.29 56.88 19.21
N SER A 197 -19.31 56.58 17.88
CA SER A 197 -19.86 57.39 16.73
C SER A 197 -19.02 58.53 16.08
N PRO A 198 -19.33 59.03 14.84
CA PRO A 198 -20.32 58.62 13.82
C PRO A 198 -19.84 58.52 12.32
N GLU A 199 -20.75 58.17 11.41
CA GLU A 199 -20.59 57.97 9.93
C GLU A 199 -21.08 59.20 9.08
N PRO A 200 -20.59 59.43 7.84
CA PRO A 200 -21.10 60.47 6.91
C PRO A 200 -22.09 59.96 5.82
N PRO A 201 -22.91 60.84 5.18
CA PRO A 201 -24.24 60.47 4.67
C PRO A 201 -24.39 60.11 3.17
N ARG A 202 -25.54 59.49 2.85
CA ARG A 202 -25.98 59.04 1.50
C ARG A 202 -26.63 60.15 0.65
N ARG A 203 -26.81 59.90 -0.66
CA ARG A 203 -27.64 60.68 -1.62
C ARG A 203 -28.63 59.74 -2.37
N PRO A 204 -29.83 60.17 -2.83
CA PRO A 204 -30.94 59.27 -3.14
C PRO A 204 -31.31 59.07 -4.64
N SER A 205 -31.76 57.83 -4.94
CA SER A 205 -32.86 57.35 -5.81
C SER A 205 -33.29 57.98 -7.15
N GLU A 206 -33.55 57.13 -8.16
CA GLU A 206 -34.88 56.93 -8.77
C GLU A 206 -35.06 55.50 -9.39
N PRO A 207 -36.29 54.97 -9.60
CA PRO A 207 -36.58 53.56 -9.93
C PRO A 207 -37.04 53.29 -11.39
N PRO A 208 -37.06 52.02 -11.84
CA PRO A 208 -38.32 51.25 -12.02
C PRO A 208 -38.16 49.74 -11.67
N ALA A 209 -39.15 48.82 -11.66
CA ALA A 209 -40.64 48.80 -11.68
C ALA A 209 -41.11 47.39 -11.15
N PRO A 210 -42.39 47.12 -10.81
CA PRO A 210 -42.78 45.92 -10.05
C PRO A 210 -43.07 44.67 -10.91
N VAL A 211 -42.75 43.49 -10.36
CA VAL A 211 -43.19 42.17 -10.84
C VAL A 211 -44.08 41.52 -9.77
N PRO A 212 -45.27 40.99 -10.09
CA PRO A 212 -46.15 40.35 -9.11
C PRO A 212 -45.54 39.04 -8.54
N GLN A 213 -45.76 38.78 -7.26
CA GLN A 213 -45.46 37.48 -6.63
C GLN A 213 -46.76 36.70 -6.43
N ASP A 214 -46.83 35.49 -6.97
CA ASP A 214 -47.87 34.51 -6.60
C ASP A 214 -47.49 33.83 -5.26
N PRO A 215 -48.41 33.76 -4.28
CA PRO A 215 -48.15 33.06 -3.03
C PRO A 215 -48.28 31.55 -3.22
N THR A 216 -47.16 30.84 -3.18
CA THR A 216 -47.17 29.37 -3.08
C THR A 216 -47.51 28.98 -1.63
N PRO A 217 -48.53 28.13 -1.37
CA PRO A 217 -48.87 27.72 -0.01
C PRO A 217 -47.77 26.84 0.61
N PRO A 218 -47.53 26.92 1.93
CA PRO A 218 -46.52 26.10 2.60
C PRO A 218 -46.91 24.62 2.62
N ALA A 219 -45.92 23.74 2.47
CA ALA A 219 -46.10 22.30 2.59
C ALA A 219 -46.41 21.89 4.06
N PRO A 220 -47.22 20.84 4.29
CA PRO A 220 -47.56 20.40 5.64
C PRO A 220 -46.37 19.80 6.39
N THR A 221 -46.25 20.14 7.67
CA THR A 221 -45.25 19.58 8.59
C THR A 221 -45.57 18.12 8.93
N PRO A 222 -44.60 17.19 8.95
CA PRO A 222 -44.81 15.83 9.46
C PRO A 222 -45.14 15.84 10.96
N PRO A 223 -45.97 14.90 11.46
CA PRO A 223 -46.23 14.78 12.89
C PRO A 223 -45.00 14.23 13.65
N GLU A 224 -44.85 14.63 14.91
CA GLU A 224 -43.79 14.11 15.80
C GLU A 224 -43.95 12.60 16.08
N PRO A 225 -42.84 11.85 16.22
CA PRO A 225 -42.88 10.46 16.62
C PRO A 225 -43.27 10.30 18.09
N THR A 226 -44.21 9.40 18.38
CA THR A 226 -44.58 9.03 19.75
C THR A 226 -43.46 8.25 20.43
N PRO A 227 -43.09 8.54 21.69
CA PRO A 227 -42.04 7.80 22.39
C PRO A 227 -42.42 6.33 22.65
N PRO A 228 -41.45 5.40 22.64
CA PRO A 228 -41.70 3.98 22.85
C PRO A 228 -42.07 3.66 24.31
N ALA A 229 -42.84 2.59 24.50
CA ALA A 229 -43.24 2.09 25.82
C ALA A 229 -42.07 1.41 26.57
N PRO A 230 -42.06 1.44 27.92
CA PRO A 230 -41.00 0.82 28.72
C PRO A 230 -41.04 -0.71 28.68
N THR A 231 -39.86 -1.32 28.66
CA THR A 231 -39.64 -2.78 28.65
C THR A 231 -39.87 -3.41 30.04
N PRO A 232 -40.41 -4.64 30.16
CA PRO A 232 -40.52 -5.34 31.45
C PRO A 232 -39.15 -5.72 32.05
N PRO A 233 -39.04 -5.85 33.39
CA PRO A 233 -37.82 -6.29 34.06
C PRO A 233 -37.56 -7.80 33.90
N GLU A 234 -36.29 -8.20 33.92
CA GLU A 234 -35.85 -9.60 33.81
C GLU A 234 -36.08 -10.43 35.09
N PRO A 235 -36.25 -11.76 34.95
CA PRO A 235 -36.42 -12.67 36.09
C PRO A 235 -35.09 -13.01 36.81
N THR A 236 -35.16 -13.20 38.13
CA THR A 236 -34.01 -13.56 38.97
C THR A 236 -33.63 -15.04 38.84
N PRO A 237 -32.34 -15.41 38.72
CA PRO A 237 -31.90 -16.80 38.62
C PRO A 237 -32.04 -17.58 39.95
N PRO A 238 -32.19 -18.92 39.91
CA PRO A 238 -32.34 -19.76 41.08
C PRO A 238 -31.02 -20.06 41.80
N ALA A 239 -31.10 -20.44 43.09
CA ALA A 239 -29.94 -20.74 43.93
C ALA A 239 -29.33 -22.14 43.65
N PRO A 240 -27.98 -22.30 43.78
CA PRO A 240 -27.29 -23.56 43.52
C PRO A 240 -27.53 -24.62 44.61
N THR A 241 -27.48 -25.89 44.21
CA THR A 241 -27.68 -27.07 45.07
C THR A 241 -26.33 -27.58 45.64
N PRO A 242 -26.27 -28.15 46.87
CA PRO A 242 -25.00 -28.63 47.44
C PRO A 242 -24.46 -29.91 46.76
N PRO A 243 -23.13 -30.12 46.70
CA PRO A 243 -22.53 -31.34 46.14
C PRO A 243 -22.48 -32.51 47.13
N GLU A 244 -22.48 -33.74 46.60
CA GLU A 244 -22.32 -35.00 47.34
C GLU A 244 -20.85 -35.31 47.71
N PRO A 245 -20.58 -36.10 48.77
CA PRO A 245 -19.24 -36.45 49.21
C PRO A 245 -18.62 -37.63 48.42
N THR A 246 -17.37 -37.48 47.99
CA THR A 246 -16.58 -38.52 47.28
C THR A 246 -15.75 -39.37 48.28
N PRO A 247 -15.62 -40.71 48.10
CA PRO A 247 -14.86 -41.57 49.01
C PRO A 247 -13.33 -41.47 48.83
N PRO A 248 -12.53 -41.85 49.86
CA PRO A 248 -11.07 -41.75 49.82
C PRO A 248 -10.40 -42.86 49.00
N THR A 249 -9.29 -42.53 48.34
CA THR A 249 -8.41 -43.46 47.60
C THR A 249 -7.12 -43.77 48.37
N PRO A 250 -6.51 -44.97 48.18
CA PRO A 250 -5.36 -45.43 48.96
C PRO A 250 -4.01 -44.95 48.39
N THR A 251 -3.01 -44.83 49.27
CA THR A 251 -1.65 -44.37 48.95
C THR A 251 -0.71 -45.53 48.57
N PRO A 252 0.06 -45.46 47.47
CA PRO A 252 1.11 -46.44 47.13
C PRO A 252 2.43 -46.17 47.90
N PRO A 253 3.32 -47.18 48.06
CA PRO A 253 4.57 -47.03 48.79
C PRO A 253 5.71 -46.39 47.96
N GLU A 254 6.68 -45.84 48.67
CA GLU A 254 7.78 -45.01 48.15
C GLU A 254 8.96 -45.86 47.61
N PRO A 255 9.54 -45.53 46.44
CA PRO A 255 10.69 -46.25 45.88
C PRO A 255 12.05 -45.73 46.41
N THR A 256 13.00 -46.65 46.65
CA THR A 256 14.36 -46.32 47.11
C THR A 256 15.25 -45.85 45.94
N PRO A 257 16.08 -44.79 46.10
CA PRO A 257 16.92 -44.27 45.02
C PRO A 257 18.17 -45.14 44.75
N PRO A 258 18.64 -45.23 43.48
CA PRO A 258 19.87 -45.93 43.10
C PRO A 258 21.14 -45.09 43.36
N ALA A 259 22.29 -45.76 43.41
CA ALA A 259 23.60 -45.15 43.67
C ALA A 259 24.15 -44.34 42.46
N PRO A 260 25.00 -43.32 42.69
CA PRO A 260 25.48 -42.41 41.64
C PRO A 260 26.56 -43.04 40.74
N THR A 261 26.39 -42.85 39.42
CA THR A 261 27.36 -43.18 38.36
C THR A 261 28.47 -42.12 38.29
N PRO A 262 29.74 -42.47 38.01
CA PRO A 262 30.82 -41.49 37.85
C PRO A 262 30.61 -40.56 36.64
N PRO A 263 31.13 -39.31 36.68
CA PRO A 263 30.91 -38.32 35.63
C PRO A 263 31.67 -38.64 34.33
N ALA A 264 31.03 -38.34 33.20
CA ALA A 264 31.63 -38.44 31.87
C ALA A 264 32.70 -37.34 31.65
N PRO A 265 33.72 -37.57 30.79
CA PRO A 265 34.74 -36.58 30.49
C PRO A 265 34.16 -35.37 29.74
N THR A 266 34.64 -34.18 30.08
CA THR A 266 34.22 -32.91 29.47
C THR A 266 34.58 -32.86 27.98
N PRO A 267 33.64 -32.50 27.08
CA PRO A 267 33.97 -32.28 25.67
C PRO A 267 34.91 -31.08 25.50
N PRO A 268 35.79 -31.08 24.48
CA PRO A 268 36.67 -29.95 24.22
C PRO A 268 35.87 -28.69 23.82
N ALA A 269 36.38 -27.52 24.20
CA ALA A 269 35.76 -26.25 23.87
C ALA A 269 35.66 -26.06 22.33
N PRO A 270 34.55 -25.51 21.81
CA PRO A 270 34.41 -25.24 20.38
C PRO A 270 35.46 -24.21 19.95
N THR A 271 36.12 -24.49 18.83
CA THR A 271 36.98 -23.51 18.17
C THR A 271 36.11 -22.35 17.68
N PRO A 272 36.52 -21.08 17.83
CA PRO A 272 35.78 -19.96 17.26
C PRO A 272 35.57 -20.18 15.75
N PRO A 273 34.37 -19.91 15.20
CA PRO A 273 34.18 -20.00 13.76
C PRO A 273 35.15 -19.04 13.06
N GLU A 274 35.75 -19.49 11.95
CA GLU A 274 36.44 -18.57 11.04
C GLU A 274 35.46 -17.47 10.61
N PRO A 275 35.92 -16.21 10.46
CA PRO A 275 35.06 -15.16 9.97
C PRO A 275 34.56 -15.54 8.58
N THR A 276 33.25 -15.71 8.45
CA THR A 276 32.60 -15.98 7.17
C THR A 276 33.11 -14.96 6.14
N PRO A 277 33.69 -15.39 5.01
CA PRO A 277 34.10 -14.45 3.98
C PRO A 277 32.87 -13.62 3.57
N PRO A 278 33.01 -12.31 3.34
CA PRO A 278 31.87 -11.47 2.98
C PRO A 278 31.17 -12.08 1.78
N ALA A 279 29.83 -12.13 1.83
CA ALA A 279 29.01 -12.67 0.76
C ALA A 279 29.46 -12.06 -0.58
N PRO A 280 29.63 -12.87 -1.64
CA PRO A 280 30.17 -12.38 -2.89
C PRO A 280 29.31 -11.24 -3.40
N THR A 281 29.90 -10.05 -3.51
CA THR A 281 29.24 -8.88 -4.09
C THR A 281 28.66 -9.28 -5.44
N PRO A 282 27.35 -9.06 -5.69
CA PRO A 282 26.77 -9.35 -6.99
C PRO A 282 27.61 -8.68 -8.09
N PRO A 283 27.87 -9.36 -9.22
CA PRO A 283 28.63 -8.76 -10.30
C PRO A 283 27.94 -7.47 -10.76
N ALA A 284 28.69 -6.37 -10.80
CA ALA A 284 28.17 -5.09 -11.24
C ALA A 284 27.69 -5.20 -12.70
N GLY A 285 26.37 -5.26 -12.90
CA GLY A 285 25.77 -5.42 -14.23
C GLY A 285 24.32 -5.91 -14.31
N THR A 286 23.69 -6.40 -13.23
CA THR A 286 22.33 -6.98 -13.30
C THR A 286 21.38 -6.59 -12.16
N SER A 287 21.68 -5.55 -11.38
CA SER A 287 20.78 -5.09 -10.31
C SER A 287 19.85 -3.99 -10.84
N SER A 288 18.53 -4.20 -10.77
CA SER A 288 17.50 -3.20 -11.13
C SER A 288 17.13 -2.28 -9.96
N ASP A 289 17.72 -2.51 -8.79
CA ASP A 289 17.45 -1.79 -7.54
C ASP A 289 18.08 -0.37 -7.54
N LEU A 290 17.86 0.35 -6.45
CA LEU A 290 18.42 1.68 -6.22
C LEU A 290 19.84 1.63 -5.66
N ARG A 291 20.63 0.59 -5.91
CA ARG A 291 21.98 0.46 -5.35
C ARG A 291 23.03 1.09 -6.27
N GLY A 292 23.86 1.95 -5.69
CA GLY A 292 24.98 2.58 -6.38
C GLY A 292 26.13 1.62 -6.65
N ASN A 293 26.87 1.89 -7.72
CA ASN A 293 28.08 1.19 -8.12
C ASN A 293 29.29 2.12 -7.94
N PRO A 294 30.08 2.00 -6.85
CA PRO A 294 31.27 2.82 -6.62
C PRO A 294 32.36 2.68 -7.70
N SER A 295 32.29 1.63 -8.53
CA SER A 295 33.19 1.39 -9.66
C SER A 295 32.58 1.78 -11.01
N PHE A 296 31.44 2.48 -11.01
CA PHE A 296 30.83 2.95 -12.26
C PHE A 296 31.80 3.86 -13.02
N SER A 297 32.01 3.52 -14.29
CA SER A 297 32.66 4.38 -15.26
C SER A 297 31.74 4.44 -16.47
N PRO A 298 31.38 5.62 -16.98
CA PRO A 298 30.52 5.69 -18.17
C PRO A 298 31.24 5.18 -19.44
N SER A 299 32.50 4.72 -19.37
CA SER A 299 33.12 3.93 -20.45
C SER A 299 32.68 2.45 -20.48
N SER A 300 32.00 1.95 -19.45
CA SER A 300 31.39 0.61 -19.44
C SER A 300 30.06 0.54 -20.20
N LEU A 301 29.45 1.68 -20.49
CA LEU A 301 28.19 1.78 -21.23
C LEU A 301 28.40 1.49 -22.71
N SER A 302 27.40 0.86 -23.35
CA SER A 302 27.34 0.74 -24.82
C SER A 302 27.34 2.13 -25.47
N SER A 303 27.82 2.27 -26.70
CA SER A 303 27.90 3.59 -27.37
C SER A 303 26.56 4.34 -27.44
N ALA A 304 25.46 3.59 -27.55
CA ALA A 304 24.09 4.15 -27.52
C ALA A 304 23.70 4.62 -26.12
N ALA A 305 23.86 3.78 -25.09
CA ALA A 305 23.60 4.16 -23.70
C ALA A 305 24.49 5.32 -23.25
N ARG A 306 25.77 5.32 -23.65
CA ARG A 306 26.71 6.41 -23.36
C ARG A 306 26.26 7.74 -23.96
N SER A 307 25.78 7.73 -25.20
CA SER A 307 25.24 8.94 -25.84
C SER A 307 24.02 9.50 -25.08
N SER A 308 23.16 8.63 -24.54
CA SER A 308 22.02 9.03 -23.70
C SER A 308 22.45 9.55 -22.32
N TYR A 309 23.47 8.93 -21.72
CA TYR A 309 24.06 9.34 -20.44
C TYR A 309 24.74 10.71 -20.52
N ASP A 310 25.55 10.96 -21.56
CA ASP A 310 26.18 12.28 -21.76
C ASP A 310 25.12 13.36 -22.05
N ALA A 311 24.04 13.02 -22.75
CA ALA A 311 22.91 13.91 -22.96
C ALA A 311 22.14 14.22 -21.65
N LEU A 312 21.95 13.23 -20.77
CA LEU A 312 21.37 13.44 -19.43
C LEU A 312 22.20 14.46 -18.64
N TRP A 313 23.51 14.24 -18.54
CA TRP A 313 24.41 15.15 -17.85
C TRP A 313 24.51 16.53 -18.50
N SER A 314 24.33 16.63 -19.82
CA SER A 314 24.21 17.91 -20.53
C SER A 314 22.98 18.70 -20.07
N VAL A 315 21.81 18.04 -19.97
CA VAL A 315 20.55 18.65 -19.50
C VAL A 315 20.62 19.04 -18.02
N ILE A 316 21.22 18.22 -17.16
CA ILE A 316 21.41 18.53 -15.73
C ILE A 316 22.29 19.77 -15.56
N ARG A 317 23.42 19.86 -16.28
CA ARG A 317 24.40 20.95 -16.15
C ARG A 317 23.99 22.23 -16.88
N ASN A 318 23.25 22.11 -17.99
CA ASN A 318 22.80 23.22 -18.83
C ASN A 318 21.29 23.12 -19.11
N PRO A 319 20.43 23.39 -18.12
CA PRO A 319 18.99 23.19 -18.27
C PRO A 319 18.36 24.12 -19.32
N SER A 320 18.00 23.57 -20.49
CA SER A 320 17.34 24.32 -21.55
C SER A 320 15.82 24.36 -21.34
N GLY A 321 15.33 25.31 -20.55
CA GLY A 321 13.91 25.55 -20.31
C GLY A 321 13.30 24.73 -19.16
N GLN A 322 13.94 23.65 -18.72
CA GLN A 322 13.74 23.12 -17.36
C GLN A 322 14.58 23.95 -16.38
N ASN A 323 14.18 24.04 -15.10
CA ASN A 323 15.06 24.58 -14.04
C ASN A 323 14.80 23.85 -12.71
N PRO A 324 15.38 22.65 -12.52
CA PRO A 324 15.14 21.82 -11.34
C PRO A 324 15.52 22.52 -10.03
N THR A 325 16.57 23.33 -10.01
CA THR A 325 16.98 24.11 -8.83
C THR A 325 15.95 25.17 -8.44
N ALA A 326 15.36 25.87 -9.42
CA ALA A 326 14.28 26.84 -9.15
C ALA A 326 12.99 26.13 -8.72
N TRP A 327 12.66 24.99 -9.35
CA TRP A 327 11.53 24.16 -8.91
C TRP A 327 11.72 23.66 -7.48
N ALA A 328 12.87 23.09 -7.14
CA ALA A 328 13.21 22.65 -5.78
C ALA A 328 13.14 23.79 -4.74
N SER A 329 13.39 25.02 -5.15
CA SER A 329 13.34 26.21 -4.30
C SER A 329 11.95 26.82 -4.11
N SER A 330 10.91 26.28 -4.75
CA SER A 330 9.60 26.95 -4.89
C SER A 330 8.75 27.02 -3.61
N ASP A 331 8.93 26.07 -2.68
CA ASP A 331 8.03 25.76 -1.56
C ASP A 331 6.61 25.28 -1.95
N ASP A 332 6.39 24.97 -3.23
CA ASP A 332 5.10 24.67 -3.83
C ASP A 332 4.88 23.17 -4.10
N LEU A 333 3.97 22.56 -3.34
CA LEU A 333 3.45 21.20 -3.53
C LEU A 333 2.98 20.93 -4.97
N TYR A 334 2.40 21.92 -5.67
CA TYR A 334 1.90 21.72 -7.02
C TYR A 334 3.04 21.46 -8.03
N VAL A 335 4.17 22.17 -7.88
CA VAL A 335 5.40 21.95 -8.64
C VAL A 335 6.06 20.64 -8.22
N TYR A 336 6.15 20.37 -6.92
CA TYR A 336 6.78 19.17 -6.37
C TYR A 336 6.06 17.88 -6.78
N ALA A 337 4.73 17.87 -6.89
CA ALA A 337 3.93 16.74 -7.35
C ALA A 337 3.91 16.54 -8.89
N ARG A 338 4.60 17.39 -9.66
CA ARG A 338 4.52 17.42 -11.14
C ARG A 338 5.87 17.49 -11.84
N THR A 339 6.41 18.70 -12.05
CA THR A 339 7.58 18.91 -12.91
C THR A 339 8.85 18.47 -12.20
N LEU A 340 9.02 18.82 -10.92
CA LEU A 340 10.15 18.31 -10.15
C LEU A 340 10.02 16.81 -9.87
N HIS A 341 8.79 16.31 -9.61
CA HIS A 341 8.51 14.87 -9.48
C HIS A 341 9.09 14.06 -10.63
N THR A 342 8.66 14.40 -11.86
CA THR A 342 9.01 13.63 -13.06
C THR A 342 10.51 13.72 -13.35
N HIS A 343 11.12 14.88 -13.08
CA HIS A 343 12.56 15.08 -13.22
C HIS A 343 13.35 14.19 -12.24
N ILE A 344 13.03 14.22 -10.94
CA ILE A 344 13.74 13.42 -9.92
C ILE A 344 13.53 11.92 -10.14
N GLN A 345 12.32 11.46 -10.50
CA GLN A 345 12.09 10.07 -10.92
C GLN A 345 13.00 9.66 -12.09
N SER A 346 13.18 10.55 -13.08
CA SER A 346 14.03 10.26 -14.24
C SER A 346 15.51 10.15 -13.87
N LEU A 347 15.97 10.93 -12.89
CA LEU A 347 17.32 10.78 -12.32
C LEU A 347 17.47 9.44 -11.59
N LEU A 348 16.48 9.04 -10.79
CA LEU A 348 16.47 7.76 -10.08
C LEU A 348 16.44 6.56 -11.04
N LEU A 349 15.67 6.64 -12.13
CA LEU A 349 15.64 5.60 -13.16
C LEU A 349 16.97 5.51 -13.94
N ALA A 350 17.60 6.65 -14.23
CA ALA A 350 18.95 6.65 -14.80
C ALA A 350 20.01 6.14 -13.81
N PHE A 351 19.83 6.39 -12.51
CA PHE A 351 20.66 5.86 -11.44
C PHE A 351 20.55 4.33 -11.36
N ARG A 352 19.34 3.72 -11.37
CA ARG A 352 19.18 2.24 -11.47
C ARG A 352 19.96 1.62 -12.63
N VAL A 353 19.90 2.25 -13.80
CA VAL A 353 20.57 1.75 -15.02
C VAL A 353 22.10 1.83 -14.95
N THR A 354 22.66 2.74 -14.16
CA THR A 354 24.10 3.05 -14.18
C THR A 354 24.83 2.73 -12.89
N GLY A 355 24.14 2.77 -11.76
CA GLY A 355 24.73 2.87 -10.42
C GLY A 355 25.52 4.17 -10.19
N ASP A 356 25.38 5.20 -11.04
CA ASP A 356 26.16 6.44 -10.93
C ASP A 356 25.78 7.25 -9.67
N LEU A 357 26.61 7.17 -8.63
CA LEU A 357 26.41 7.93 -7.39
C LEU A 357 26.36 9.45 -7.59
N ALA A 358 26.90 9.99 -8.70
CA ALA A 358 26.75 11.41 -9.00
C ALA A 358 25.29 11.79 -9.36
N LEU A 359 24.47 10.85 -9.87
CA LEU A 359 23.03 11.06 -10.05
C LEU A 359 22.29 11.07 -8.71
N LEU A 360 22.67 10.19 -7.78
CA LEU A 360 22.13 10.20 -6.41
C LEU A 360 22.53 11.49 -5.67
N ASP A 361 23.73 12.01 -5.89
CA ASP A 361 24.16 13.32 -5.37
C ASP A 361 23.32 14.49 -5.87
N GLU A 362 22.86 14.45 -7.13
CA GLU A 362 21.99 15.47 -7.70
C GLU A 362 20.57 15.37 -7.13
N VAL A 363 20.06 14.15 -6.93
CA VAL A 363 18.78 13.88 -6.24
C VAL A 363 18.81 14.40 -4.80
N ASP A 364 19.86 14.09 -4.04
CA ASP A 364 20.04 14.59 -2.66
C ASP A 364 20.26 16.11 -2.65
N ARG A 365 20.91 16.69 -3.68
CA ARG A 365 21.02 18.16 -3.81
C ARG A 365 19.66 18.82 -3.98
N LEU A 366 18.84 18.32 -4.91
CA LEU A 366 17.51 18.89 -5.17
C LEU A 366 16.59 18.74 -3.95
N THR A 367 16.59 17.57 -3.31
CA THR A 367 15.78 17.36 -2.11
C THR A 367 16.32 18.14 -0.90
N THR A 368 17.63 18.27 -0.70
CA THR A 368 18.21 19.20 0.31
C THR A 368 17.68 20.63 0.14
N ILE A 369 17.49 21.10 -1.10
CA ILE A 369 16.89 22.42 -1.35
C ILE A 369 15.40 22.41 -0.98
N MET A 370 14.63 21.37 -1.33
CA MET A 370 13.22 21.24 -0.89
C MET A 370 13.09 21.25 0.64
N ARG A 371 13.96 20.50 1.35
CA ARG A 371 14.08 20.48 2.82
C ARG A 371 14.24 21.88 3.40
N SER A 372 15.04 22.74 2.76
CA SER A 372 15.23 24.14 3.19
C SER A 372 13.99 25.04 3.09
N LYS A 373 12.90 24.53 2.48
CA LYS A 373 11.61 25.22 2.28
C LYS A 373 10.47 24.67 3.14
N LEU A 374 10.78 23.74 4.05
CA LEU A 374 9.83 23.23 5.03
C LEU A 374 9.60 24.25 6.14
N HIS A 375 8.35 24.58 6.43
CA HIS A 375 7.96 25.36 7.60
C HIS A 375 6.66 24.84 8.20
N ASP A 376 6.52 25.03 9.51
CA ASP A 376 5.35 24.70 10.34
C ASP A 376 4.11 25.56 9.99
N SER A 377 4.32 26.81 9.57
CA SER A 377 3.22 27.72 9.28
C SER A 377 2.72 27.68 7.83
N TRP A 378 1.42 27.93 7.63
CA TRP A 378 0.87 28.35 6.32
C TRP A 378 1.47 29.70 5.86
N ARG A 379 1.54 29.93 4.54
CA ARG A 379 2.35 31.00 3.92
C ARG A 379 1.70 31.60 2.67
N GLY A 380 1.19 32.82 2.79
CA GLY A 380 0.60 33.57 1.68
C GLY A 380 -0.82 33.11 1.31
N THR A 381 -1.62 32.77 2.32
CA THR A 381 -3.00 32.32 2.19
C THR A 381 -3.92 33.35 1.54
N ARG A 382 -4.77 32.93 0.60
CA ARG A 382 -5.68 33.84 -0.14
C ARG A 382 -6.89 34.34 0.66
N ASP A 383 -7.16 33.76 1.82
CA ASP A 383 -8.24 34.15 2.75
C ASP A 383 -7.73 34.80 4.04
N GLY A 384 -6.41 35.00 4.18
CA GLY A 384 -5.79 35.56 5.39
C GLY A 384 -5.74 34.61 6.60
N SER A 385 -6.13 33.34 6.43
CA SER A 385 -6.02 32.34 7.50
C SER A 385 -4.56 32.01 7.85
N SER A 386 -4.33 31.46 9.04
CA SER A 386 -3.03 30.95 9.43
C SER A 386 -3.18 29.69 10.26
N GLN A 387 -2.16 28.85 10.23
CA GLN A 387 -2.06 27.64 11.02
C GLN A 387 -0.60 27.46 11.43
N ARG A 388 -0.39 26.83 12.58
CA ARG A 388 0.90 26.40 13.10
C ARG A 388 0.65 25.20 14.04
N ASP A 389 0.57 24.00 13.47
CA ASP A 389 0.18 22.77 14.16
C ASP A 389 1.36 21.87 14.58
N GLY A 390 2.61 22.36 14.42
CA GLY A 390 3.84 21.67 14.80
C GLY A 390 4.40 20.75 13.71
N TYR A 391 3.75 20.67 12.55
CA TYR A 391 4.15 19.79 11.45
C TYR A 391 4.81 20.59 10.33
N LEU A 392 6.11 20.36 10.12
CA LEU A 392 6.85 20.97 9.01
C LEU A 392 6.25 20.55 7.67
N ASN A 393 6.02 21.50 6.76
CA ASN A 393 5.56 21.19 5.41
C ASN A 393 5.79 22.32 4.38
N TRP A 394 5.57 21.97 3.13
CA TRP A 394 5.40 22.88 2.00
C TRP A 394 3.96 23.40 1.93
N VAL A 395 3.68 24.34 1.03
CA VAL A 395 2.32 24.84 0.80
C VAL A 395 1.93 24.65 -0.65
N TRP A 396 0.63 24.74 -0.94
CA TRP A 396 0.10 24.57 -2.27
C TRP A 396 -0.11 25.92 -2.96
N ARG A 397 0.38 26.08 -4.20
CA ARG A 397 0.28 27.32 -4.99
C ARG A 397 -0.23 27.09 -6.43
N GLY A 398 -0.88 25.95 -6.69
CA GLY A 398 -1.36 25.57 -8.03
C GLY A 398 -2.49 26.44 -8.61
N SER A 399 -3.18 27.22 -7.78
CA SER A 399 -4.16 28.24 -8.19
C SER A 399 -4.40 29.25 -7.07
N ASP A 400 -5.26 30.24 -7.31
CA ASP A 400 -5.72 31.24 -6.34
C ASP A 400 -6.94 30.79 -5.49
N ASP A 401 -7.28 29.50 -5.50
CA ASP A 401 -8.36 28.95 -4.67
C ASP A 401 -8.10 29.17 -3.17
N LYS A 402 -9.07 29.75 -2.46
CA LYS A 402 -8.99 30.05 -1.03
C LYS A 402 -8.90 28.80 -0.15
N THR A 403 -9.35 27.64 -0.64
CA THR A 403 -9.33 26.39 0.12
C THR A 403 -7.91 25.85 0.30
N HIS A 404 -7.03 26.02 -0.70
CA HIS A 404 -5.68 25.42 -0.70
C HIS A 404 -4.53 26.43 -0.86
N ALA A 405 -4.73 27.57 -1.52
CA ALA A 405 -3.64 28.48 -1.86
C ALA A 405 -2.93 29.04 -0.61
N GLY A 406 -1.63 28.76 -0.50
CA GLY A 406 -0.80 29.12 0.65
C GLY A 406 -0.94 28.19 1.87
N LYS A 407 -1.66 27.07 1.73
CA LYS A 407 -1.95 26.08 2.79
C LYS A 407 -1.41 24.70 2.44
N ASP A 408 -1.39 23.80 3.39
CA ASP A 408 -0.88 22.43 3.25
C ASP A 408 -2.01 21.37 3.32
N LEU A 409 -3.16 21.73 2.74
CA LEU A 409 -4.40 20.94 2.77
C LEU A 409 -4.64 20.11 1.49
N ASN A 410 -3.81 20.27 0.44
CA ASN A 410 -4.06 19.63 -0.85
C ASN A 410 -3.58 18.18 -0.84
N GLU A 411 -4.39 17.27 -0.30
CA GLU A 411 -4.09 15.83 -0.18
C GLU A 411 -3.57 15.20 -1.49
N LEU A 412 -4.08 15.63 -2.66
CA LEU A 412 -3.65 15.10 -3.95
C LEU A 412 -2.14 15.33 -4.17
N ASP A 413 -1.69 16.57 -4.04
CA ASP A 413 -0.30 16.94 -4.27
C ASP A 413 0.60 16.60 -3.07
N GLU A 414 0.03 16.50 -1.87
CA GLU A 414 0.67 15.92 -0.69
C GLU A 414 1.05 14.45 -0.92
N MET A 415 0.09 13.59 -1.30
CA MET A 415 0.32 12.16 -1.55
C MET A 415 1.40 11.94 -2.60
N LYS A 416 1.35 12.70 -3.70
CA LYS A 416 2.32 12.58 -4.80
C LYS A 416 3.71 13.09 -4.42
N THR A 417 3.79 14.26 -3.77
CA THR A 417 5.08 14.82 -3.32
C THR A 417 5.76 13.89 -2.31
N HIS A 418 5.02 13.40 -1.33
CA HIS A 418 5.60 12.53 -0.30
C HIS A 418 5.91 11.13 -0.84
N ALA A 419 5.17 10.62 -1.84
CA ALA A 419 5.54 9.43 -2.59
C ALA A 419 6.93 9.54 -3.24
N LEU A 420 7.28 10.70 -3.82
CA LEU A 420 8.62 10.95 -4.34
C LEU A 420 9.68 10.93 -3.22
N ILE A 421 9.40 11.60 -2.10
CA ILE A 421 10.32 11.68 -0.97
C ILE A 421 10.56 10.30 -0.33
N ALA A 422 9.58 9.41 -0.30
CA ALA A 422 9.76 8.02 0.16
C ALA A 422 10.73 7.23 -0.74
N VAL A 423 10.63 7.36 -2.08
CA VAL A 423 11.61 6.75 -3.01
C VAL A 423 13.01 7.32 -2.77
N VAL A 424 13.13 8.63 -2.58
CA VAL A 424 14.43 9.28 -2.33
C VAL A 424 15.02 8.86 -0.98
N ALA A 425 14.22 8.81 0.08
CA ALA A 425 14.65 8.38 1.41
C ALA A 425 15.20 6.95 1.37
N TYR A 426 14.47 6.02 0.74
CA TYR A 426 14.93 4.64 0.55
C TYR A 426 16.17 4.55 -0.36
N ALA A 427 16.24 5.31 -1.45
CA ALA A 427 17.43 5.36 -2.30
C ALA A 427 18.67 5.86 -1.53
N LEU A 428 18.51 6.80 -0.61
CA LEU A 428 19.61 7.28 0.23
C LEU A 428 19.97 6.26 1.32
N ASP A 429 18.98 5.62 1.93
CA ASP A 429 19.19 4.61 2.95
C ASP A 429 19.91 3.38 2.41
N LEU A 430 19.43 2.85 1.28
CA LEU A 430 20.05 1.73 0.55
C LEU A 430 21.50 2.02 0.11
N ASN A 431 21.96 3.28 0.18
CA ASN A 431 23.33 3.69 -0.12
C ASN A 431 24.08 4.30 1.08
N ARG A 432 23.58 4.18 2.31
CA ARG A 432 24.15 4.84 3.51
C ARG A 432 25.62 4.53 3.79
N ASP A 433 26.10 3.35 3.39
CA ASP A 433 27.49 2.87 3.53
C ASP A 433 28.41 3.32 2.38
N LEU A 434 27.87 3.82 1.27
CA LEU A 434 28.65 4.23 0.12
C LEU A 434 29.15 5.66 0.22
N ARG A 435 30.38 5.88 -0.23
CA ARG A 435 30.99 7.20 -0.31
C ARG A 435 30.45 7.97 -1.52
N SER A 436 29.67 9.02 -1.25
CA SER A 436 29.30 10.03 -2.25
C SER A 436 30.53 10.65 -2.94
N PRO A 437 30.55 10.74 -4.29
CA PRO A 437 31.61 11.44 -5.01
C PRO A 437 31.57 12.97 -4.79
N GLY A 438 30.39 13.54 -4.55
CA GLY A 438 30.16 14.95 -4.18
C GLY A 438 30.31 15.26 -2.69
N GLY A 439 30.68 14.29 -1.86
CA GLY A 439 30.92 14.47 -0.41
C GLY A 439 29.65 14.56 0.44
N ARG A 440 28.52 14.07 -0.05
CA ARG A 440 27.24 13.99 0.67
C ARG A 440 27.24 12.84 1.68
N ASN A 441 26.42 12.97 2.72
CA ASN A 441 26.19 11.94 3.72
C ASN A 441 24.79 11.35 3.51
N TYR A 442 24.71 10.27 2.72
CA TYR A 442 23.43 9.67 2.36
C TYR A 442 22.66 9.17 3.58
N GLY A 443 23.33 8.57 4.57
CA GLY A 443 22.69 8.16 5.83
C GLY A 443 22.01 9.33 6.56
N ALA A 444 22.72 10.44 6.77
CA ALA A 444 22.15 11.62 7.44
C ALA A 444 21.03 12.32 6.64
N SER A 445 21.00 12.18 5.31
CA SER A 445 19.87 12.62 4.48
C SER A 445 18.69 11.64 4.57
N ALA A 446 18.95 10.33 4.59
CA ALA A 446 17.94 9.28 4.74
C ALA A 446 17.24 9.37 6.11
N ASP A 447 18.02 9.39 7.20
CA ASP A 447 17.52 9.49 8.58
C ASP A 447 16.58 10.71 8.75
N TYR A 448 16.92 11.85 8.13
CA TYR A 448 16.07 13.03 8.15
C TYR A 448 14.77 12.86 7.35
N TRP A 449 14.84 12.25 6.17
CA TRP A 449 13.65 12.07 5.34
C TRP A 449 12.70 11.02 5.93
N GLU A 450 13.21 9.96 6.55
CA GLU A 450 12.37 9.02 7.32
C GLU A 450 11.68 9.73 8.49
N ASP A 451 12.43 10.46 9.32
CA ASP A 451 11.87 11.24 10.43
C ASP A 451 10.81 12.23 9.94
N TYR A 452 11.07 12.96 8.85
CA TYR A 452 10.11 13.85 8.24
C TYR A 452 8.84 13.13 7.76
N LEU A 453 8.98 12.00 7.06
CA LEU A 453 7.84 11.23 6.53
C LEU A 453 6.95 10.69 7.66
N VAL A 454 7.55 10.17 8.73
CA VAL A 454 6.84 9.56 9.86
C VAL A 454 6.31 10.62 10.84
N ASN A 455 7.18 11.49 11.36
CA ASN A 455 6.89 12.38 12.48
C ASN A 455 6.32 13.75 12.07
N HIS A 456 6.49 14.16 10.81
CA HIS A 456 5.82 15.34 10.26
C HIS A 456 4.67 14.97 9.32
N PHE A 457 4.94 14.38 8.15
CA PHE A 457 3.92 14.17 7.12
C PHE A 457 2.79 13.22 7.53
N GLU A 458 3.10 11.98 7.92
CA GLU A 458 2.09 10.99 8.28
C GLU A 458 1.37 11.39 9.58
N LYS A 459 2.12 11.77 10.61
CA LYS A 459 1.58 12.17 11.92
C LYS A 459 0.60 13.36 11.80
N LYS A 460 0.90 14.34 10.94
CA LYS A 460 -0.01 15.44 10.57
C LYS A 460 -1.35 14.94 10.06
N TRP A 461 -1.34 14.09 9.03
CA TRP A 461 -2.56 13.60 8.41
C TRP A 461 -3.35 12.64 9.29
N ARG A 462 -2.67 11.78 10.06
CA ARG A 462 -3.30 10.98 11.12
C ARG A 462 -4.01 11.83 12.16
N SER A 463 -3.37 12.92 12.61
CA SER A 463 -3.96 13.87 13.55
C SER A 463 -5.18 14.60 12.94
N ARG A 464 -5.05 15.13 11.72
CA ARG A 464 -6.12 15.90 11.04
C ARG A 464 -7.32 15.03 10.65
N HIS A 465 -7.14 13.72 10.43
CA HIS A 465 -8.20 12.77 10.11
C HIS A 465 -8.65 11.91 11.31
N GLY A 466 -8.14 12.16 12.51
CA GLY A 466 -8.52 11.40 13.72
C GLY A 466 -8.15 9.90 13.67
N LYS A 467 -7.16 9.49 12.86
CA LYS A 467 -6.80 8.08 12.66
C LYS A 467 -5.41 7.75 13.21
N ALA A 468 -5.36 7.49 14.51
CA ALA A 468 -4.14 7.22 15.26
C ALA A 468 -3.32 6.02 14.72
N SER A 469 -3.96 4.98 14.19
CA SER A 469 -3.28 3.77 13.70
C SER A 469 -3.97 3.17 12.45
N GLY A 470 -3.29 2.23 11.80
CA GLY A 470 -3.79 1.49 10.64
C GLY A 470 -3.93 2.33 9.36
N PHE A 471 -4.40 1.67 8.29
CA PHE A 471 -4.59 2.25 6.95
C PHE A 471 -6.04 2.13 6.48
N PRO A 472 -6.45 2.86 5.43
CA PRO A 472 -5.82 4.08 4.91
C PRO A 472 -5.99 5.24 5.90
N PHE A 473 -4.98 6.11 6.07
CA PHE A 473 -5.12 7.38 6.81
C PHE A 473 -5.39 8.58 5.91
N MET A 474 -5.31 8.40 4.58
CA MET A 474 -5.64 9.40 3.57
C MET A 474 -6.18 8.66 2.34
N VAL A 475 -7.23 9.18 1.71
CA VAL A 475 -7.90 8.54 0.57
C VAL A 475 -8.22 9.57 -0.50
N ARG A 476 -7.54 9.45 -1.65
CA ARG A 476 -7.88 10.20 -2.87
C ARG A 476 -7.96 9.23 -4.05
N PRO A 477 -9.18 8.78 -4.44
CA PRO A 477 -9.36 7.71 -5.41
C PRO A 477 -9.16 8.17 -6.86
N HIS A 478 -8.31 9.16 -7.14
CA HIS A 478 -7.91 9.48 -8.52
C HIS A 478 -6.79 8.52 -8.94
N ALA A 479 -6.92 7.86 -10.09
CA ALA A 479 -6.01 6.78 -10.48
C ALA A 479 -4.53 7.23 -10.51
N HIS A 480 -4.26 8.47 -10.95
CA HIS A 480 -2.90 9.03 -11.00
C HIS A 480 -2.32 9.45 -9.65
N THR A 481 -3.15 9.52 -8.60
CA THR A 481 -2.73 9.79 -7.22
C THR A 481 -2.62 8.48 -6.46
N TYR A 482 -3.54 7.55 -6.69
CA TYR A 482 -3.61 6.24 -6.06
C TYR A 482 -2.39 5.36 -6.42
N HIS A 483 -1.88 5.43 -7.66
CA HIS A 483 -0.62 4.74 -8.03
C HIS A 483 0.59 5.33 -7.28
N SER A 484 0.70 6.66 -7.20
CA SER A 484 1.77 7.29 -6.41
C SER A 484 1.63 6.98 -4.92
N TRP A 485 0.42 6.83 -4.40
CA TRP A 485 0.18 6.53 -2.98
C TRP A 485 0.44 5.06 -2.63
N LEU A 486 0.06 4.12 -3.50
CA LEU A 486 0.53 2.72 -3.44
C LEU A 486 2.06 2.69 -3.38
N LYS A 487 2.72 3.47 -4.24
CA LYS A 487 4.18 3.59 -4.24
C LYS A 487 4.71 4.15 -2.91
N TRP A 488 4.08 5.17 -2.35
CA TRP A 488 4.45 5.68 -1.02
C TRP A 488 4.44 4.58 0.04
N HIS A 489 3.36 3.80 0.13
CA HIS A 489 3.27 2.66 1.06
C HIS A 489 4.35 1.61 0.80
N TYR A 490 4.60 1.25 -0.46
CA TYR A 490 5.65 0.27 -0.81
C TYR A 490 7.02 0.71 -0.30
N TYR A 491 7.45 1.94 -0.62
CA TYR A 491 8.75 2.46 -0.18
C TYR A 491 8.82 2.77 1.32
N MET A 492 7.71 3.13 1.98
CA MET A 492 7.67 3.23 3.45
C MET A 492 7.80 1.87 4.13
N GLY A 493 7.26 0.81 3.53
CA GLY A 493 7.46 -0.58 3.96
C GLY A 493 8.93 -0.99 3.90
N LEU A 494 9.59 -0.70 2.77
CA LEU A 494 11.03 -0.95 2.58
C LEU A 494 11.91 -0.12 3.54
N LEU A 495 11.64 1.19 3.65
CA LEU A 495 12.42 2.12 4.46
C LEU A 495 12.33 1.83 5.97
N THR A 496 11.13 1.50 6.47
CA THR A 496 10.89 1.40 7.93
C THR A 496 10.82 -0.05 8.44
N GLY A 497 10.80 -1.05 7.54
CA GLY A 497 10.53 -2.46 7.87
C GLY A 497 9.10 -2.75 8.38
N LYS A 498 8.22 -1.74 8.49
CA LYS A 498 6.89 -1.91 9.10
C LYS A 498 5.91 -2.52 8.09
N SER A 499 5.64 -3.81 8.28
CA SER A 499 4.75 -4.64 7.43
C SER A 499 3.34 -4.06 7.20
N GLY A 500 2.88 -3.14 8.04
CA GLY A 500 1.62 -2.41 7.84
C GLY A 500 1.57 -1.59 6.54
N TYR A 501 2.66 -0.93 6.14
CA TYR A 501 2.68 -0.20 4.86
C TYR A 501 2.68 -1.18 3.68
N THR A 502 3.48 -2.24 3.74
CA THR A 502 3.56 -3.28 2.69
C THR A 502 2.19 -3.88 2.40
N ARG A 503 1.43 -4.26 3.45
CA ARG A 503 0.05 -4.76 3.31
C ARG A 503 -0.91 -3.76 2.67
N GLU A 504 -0.77 -2.46 2.96
CA GLU A 504 -1.59 -1.42 2.30
C GLU A 504 -1.20 -1.26 0.82
N ALA A 505 0.10 -1.31 0.48
CA ALA A 505 0.55 -1.30 -0.91
C ALA A 505 0.00 -2.51 -1.71
N GLU A 506 0.03 -3.70 -1.11
CA GLU A 506 -0.51 -4.95 -1.67
C GLU A 506 -2.03 -4.87 -1.86
N ARG A 507 -2.77 -4.38 -0.85
CA ARG A 507 -4.23 -4.15 -0.94
C ARG A 507 -4.57 -3.19 -2.08
N MET A 508 -3.85 -2.07 -2.17
CA MET A 508 -4.04 -1.08 -3.23
C MET A 508 -3.69 -1.66 -4.62
N ALA A 509 -2.62 -2.46 -4.72
CA ALA A 509 -2.26 -3.15 -5.96
C ALA A 509 -3.37 -4.13 -6.39
N GLY A 510 -3.87 -4.95 -5.46
CA GLY A 510 -4.96 -5.90 -5.72
C GLY A 510 -6.23 -5.21 -6.23
N ILE A 511 -6.56 -4.02 -5.72
CA ILE A 511 -7.69 -3.21 -6.23
C ILE A 511 -7.46 -2.76 -7.68
N ILE A 512 -6.28 -2.21 -7.99
CA ILE A 512 -5.95 -1.79 -9.36
C ILE A 512 -6.06 -2.98 -10.33
N TRP A 513 -5.44 -4.11 -9.98
CA TRP A 513 -5.40 -5.31 -10.83
C TRP A 513 -6.76 -5.99 -11.01
N ASN A 514 -7.51 -6.16 -9.92
CA ASN A 514 -8.68 -7.05 -9.92
C ASN A 514 -9.99 -6.28 -10.17
N ARG A 515 -10.02 -4.95 -9.96
CA ARG A 515 -11.25 -4.15 -10.02
C ARG A 515 -11.20 -3.05 -11.08
N GLU A 516 -10.07 -2.36 -11.23
CA GLU A 516 -10.00 -1.14 -12.06
C GLU A 516 -9.51 -1.38 -13.50
N LEU A 517 -8.42 -2.15 -13.68
CA LEU A 517 -7.86 -2.39 -15.01
C LEU A 517 -8.79 -3.25 -15.86
N LYS A 518 -8.96 -2.86 -17.13
CA LYS A 518 -9.72 -3.61 -18.15
C LYS A 518 -8.85 -3.85 -19.37
N THR A 519 -8.88 -5.07 -19.89
CA THR A 519 -8.14 -5.46 -21.10
C THR A 519 -8.92 -5.11 -22.37
N VAL A 520 -8.22 -4.61 -23.39
CA VAL A 520 -8.75 -4.43 -24.75
C VAL A 520 -7.74 -4.87 -25.81
N SER A 521 -8.21 -5.21 -27.00
CA SER A 521 -7.34 -5.52 -28.14
C SER A 521 -7.02 -4.26 -28.96
N THR A 522 -5.75 -4.11 -29.35
CA THR A 522 -5.25 -3.08 -30.25
C THR A 522 -4.48 -3.72 -31.41
N SER A 523 -4.02 -2.91 -32.38
CA SER A 523 -3.12 -3.38 -33.44
C SER A 523 -1.71 -3.74 -32.97
N THR A 524 -1.36 -3.49 -31.70
CA THR A 524 -0.05 -3.80 -31.10
C THR A 524 -0.13 -4.90 -30.05
N GLY A 525 -1.33 -5.38 -29.70
CA GLY A 525 -1.54 -6.53 -28.81
C GLY A 525 -2.70 -6.31 -27.83
N THR A 526 -2.71 -7.07 -26.74
CA THR A 526 -3.59 -6.76 -25.60
C THR A 526 -3.05 -5.53 -24.87
N ALA A 527 -3.94 -4.61 -24.50
CA ALA A 527 -3.65 -3.34 -23.85
C ALA A 527 -4.55 -3.11 -22.63
N TYR A 528 -4.15 -2.23 -21.72
CA TYR A 528 -4.94 -1.84 -20.54
C TYR A 528 -5.63 -0.48 -20.69
N VAL A 529 -6.88 -0.41 -20.24
CA VAL A 529 -7.61 0.84 -20.01
C VAL A 529 -8.22 0.86 -18.60
N TRP A 530 -8.44 2.05 -18.06
CA TRP A 530 -9.00 2.30 -16.74
C TRP A 530 -9.71 3.66 -16.70
N ALA A 531 -10.55 3.87 -15.68
CA ALA A 531 -11.21 5.14 -15.42
C ALA A 531 -10.26 6.17 -14.80
N ARG A 532 -10.60 7.47 -14.86
CA ARG A 532 -9.80 8.55 -14.27
C ARG A 532 -9.67 8.41 -12.74
N SER A 533 -10.66 7.78 -12.11
CA SER A 533 -10.65 7.39 -10.71
C SER A 533 -10.72 5.88 -10.51
N ILE A 534 -10.31 5.44 -9.32
CA ILE A 534 -10.52 4.10 -8.76
C ILE A 534 -12.00 4.01 -8.37
N VAL A 535 -12.80 3.38 -9.21
CA VAL A 535 -14.27 3.39 -9.09
C VAL A 535 -14.71 2.54 -7.89
N SER A 536 -14.02 1.44 -7.61
CA SER A 536 -14.33 0.56 -6.47
C SER A 536 -13.99 1.15 -5.09
N GLU A 537 -13.23 2.25 -5.05
CA GLU A 537 -12.93 3.04 -3.84
C GLU A 537 -13.74 4.37 -3.83
N GLY A 538 -14.94 4.37 -4.41
CA GLY A 538 -15.87 5.51 -4.41
C GLY A 538 -15.51 6.65 -5.38
N GLY A 539 -14.61 6.41 -6.33
CA GLY A 539 -14.15 7.43 -7.27
C GLY A 539 -15.17 7.78 -8.37
N GLY A 540 -15.69 9.01 -8.35
CA GLY A 540 -16.76 9.46 -9.28
C GLY A 540 -16.35 9.70 -10.75
N GLU A 541 -15.07 9.75 -11.08
CA GLU A 541 -14.57 10.11 -12.43
C GLU A 541 -14.54 8.88 -13.36
N ASN A 542 -15.72 8.41 -13.76
CA ASN A 542 -15.97 7.15 -14.46
C ASN A 542 -15.72 7.15 -15.99
N TYR A 543 -14.84 8.02 -16.48
CA TYR A 543 -14.43 8.10 -17.89
C TYR A 543 -12.95 7.76 -18.06
N LEU A 544 -12.53 7.44 -19.28
CA LEU A 544 -11.16 7.04 -19.61
C LEU A 544 -10.15 8.10 -19.15
N GLN A 545 -9.13 7.66 -18.42
CA GLN A 545 -8.07 8.52 -17.88
C GLN A 545 -7.49 9.47 -18.96
N PRO A 546 -7.55 10.80 -18.76
CA PRO A 546 -6.92 11.76 -19.66
C PRO A 546 -5.40 11.58 -19.71
N THR A 547 -4.78 11.69 -20.88
CA THR A 547 -3.34 11.45 -21.06
C THR A 547 -2.48 12.39 -20.24
N THR A 548 -2.94 13.64 -20.01
CA THR A 548 -2.27 14.62 -19.15
C THR A 548 -2.10 14.16 -17.69
N TYR A 549 -2.93 13.21 -17.23
CA TYR A 549 -2.82 12.54 -15.92
C TYR A 549 -2.26 11.13 -16.02
N ALA A 550 -2.62 10.37 -17.06
CA ALA A 550 -2.10 9.02 -17.30
C ALA A 550 -0.58 9.01 -17.26
N ARG A 551 0.07 10.04 -17.83
CA ARG A 551 1.54 10.17 -17.90
C ARG A 551 2.28 10.09 -16.55
N TYR A 552 1.61 10.32 -15.42
CA TYR A 552 2.18 10.11 -14.08
C TYR A 552 2.13 8.63 -13.67
N VAL A 553 1.02 7.94 -13.98
CA VAL A 553 0.85 6.50 -13.76
C VAL A 553 1.97 5.72 -14.45
N TYR A 554 2.30 6.06 -15.71
CA TYR A 554 3.37 5.37 -16.45
C TYR A 554 4.77 5.49 -15.81
N ALA A 555 5.08 6.60 -15.13
CA ALA A 555 6.34 6.73 -14.41
C ALA A 555 6.36 5.84 -13.16
N ASP A 556 5.28 5.85 -12.38
CA ASP A 556 5.15 4.99 -11.20
C ASP A 556 5.15 3.49 -11.56
N ILE A 557 4.53 3.09 -12.68
CA ILE A 557 4.56 1.70 -13.20
C ILE A 557 5.98 1.24 -13.49
N VAL A 558 6.80 2.07 -14.14
CA VAL A 558 8.19 1.71 -14.47
C VAL A 558 9.04 1.56 -13.20
N GLU A 559 8.82 2.40 -12.18
CA GLU A 559 9.49 2.24 -10.88
C GLU A 559 9.06 0.95 -10.17
N LEU A 560 7.76 0.66 -10.06
CA LEU A 560 7.25 -0.56 -9.41
C LEU A 560 7.67 -1.84 -10.13
N HIS A 561 7.82 -1.79 -11.46
CA HIS A 561 8.34 -2.89 -12.25
C HIS A 561 9.82 -3.17 -11.97
N LEU A 562 10.66 -2.14 -11.96
CA LEU A 562 12.11 -2.29 -11.71
C LEU A 562 12.42 -2.65 -10.24
N GLU A 563 11.53 -2.30 -9.32
CA GLU A 563 11.51 -2.79 -7.93
C GLU A 563 11.08 -4.25 -7.79
N GLY A 564 10.45 -4.85 -8.80
CA GLY A 564 9.92 -6.22 -8.71
C GLY A 564 8.67 -6.36 -7.83
N PHE A 565 7.87 -5.30 -7.67
CA PHE A 565 6.72 -5.32 -6.76
C PHE A 565 5.54 -6.16 -7.29
N GLY A 566 5.43 -7.41 -6.85
CA GLY A 566 4.30 -8.30 -7.13
C GLY A 566 4.00 -8.42 -8.64
N ARG A 567 2.73 -8.30 -9.03
CA ARG A 567 2.33 -8.36 -10.45
C ARG A 567 2.94 -7.25 -11.33
N TRP A 568 3.45 -6.15 -10.76
CA TRP A 568 4.17 -5.14 -11.54
C TRP A 568 5.54 -5.65 -12.03
N ALA A 569 6.12 -6.66 -11.37
CA ALA A 569 7.36 -7.32 -11.81
C ALA A 569 7.20 -8.02 -13.17
N ASP A 570 5.99 -8.45 -13.55
CA ASP A 570 5.79 -9.15 -14.81
C ASP A 570 5.93 -8.21 -16.02
N THR A 571 6.97 -8.47 -16.82
CA THR A 571 7.23 -7.82 -18.11
C THR A 571 6.01 -7.96 -19.06
N SER A 572 5.23 -9.04 -18.97
CA SER A 572 4.03 -9.24 -19.79
C SER A 572 2.94 -8.20 -19.49
N GLU A 573 2.78 -7.80 -18.23
CA GLU A 573 1.79 -6.80 -17.83
C GLU A 573 2.25 -5.38 -18.19
N VAL A 574 3.54 -5.06 -18.01
CA VAL A 574 4.12 -3.77 -18.44
C VAL A 574 4.01 -3.59 -19.97
N ARG A 575 4.17 -4.66 -20.75
CA ARG A 575 3.92 -4.65 -22.21
C ARG A 575 2.47 -4.26 -22.54
N ARG A 576 1.47 -4.66 -21.75
CA ARG A 576 0.06 -4.26 -21.98
C ARG A 576 -0.13 -2.75 -21.78
N PHE A 577 0.57 -2.13 -20.82
CA PHE A 577 0.60 -0.67 -20.71
C PHE A 577 1.32 -0.01 -21.90
N ALA A 578 2.46 -0.56 -22.35
CA ALA A 578 3.13 -0.07 -23.57
C ALA A 578 2.21 -0.16 -24.80
N ASN A 579 1.42 -1.24 -24.93
CA ASN A 579 0.42 -1.43 -25.98
C ASN A 579 -0.74 -0.43 -25.95
N THR A 580 -1.09 0.11 -24.77
CA THR A 580 -2.03 1.23 -24.66
C THR A 580 -1.44 2.48 -25.31
N VAL A 581 -0.16 2.76 -25.07
CA VAL A 581 0.51 3.92 -25.66
C VAL A 581 0.68 3.75 -27.18
N SER A 582 1.23 2.61 -27.61
CA SER A 582 1.53 2.33 -29.02
C SER A 582 0.28 2.13 -29.88
N GLY A 583 -0.73 1.43 -29.34
CA GLY A 583 -1.95 1.07 -30.06
C GLY A 583 -3.06 2.13 -30.06
N MET A 584 -3.10 3.05 -29.08
CA MET A 584 -4.23 3.98 -28.91
C MET A 584 -3.82 5.44 -28.63
N ILE A 585 -2.76 5.71 -27.87
CA ILE A 585 -2.40 7.10 -27.50
C ILE A 585 -1.64 7.80 -28.61
N ILE A 586 -0.71 7.13 -29.31
CA ILE A 586 0.00 7.70 -30.46
C ILE A 586 -0.98 7.87 -31.62
N ASP A 587 -1.40 9.10 -31.89
CA ASP A 587 -2.36 9.45 -32.95
C ASP A 587 -1.86 10.67 -33.75
N LYS A 588 -0.70 10.51 -34.40
CA LYS A 588 -0.16 11.54 -35.29
C LYS A 588 -1.06 11.79 -36.51
N ALA A 589 -1.92 10.83 -36.90
CA ALA A 589 -2.84 10.98 -38.02
C ALA A 589 -4.02 11.91 -37.70
N GLY A 590 -4.61 11.82 -36.51
CA GLY A 590 -5.73 12.64 -36.06
C GLY A 590 -5.38 14.04 -35.51
N ARG A 591 -4.09 14.42 -35.54
CA ARG A 591 -3.58 15.72 -35.05
C ARG A 591 -4.30 16.92 -35.68
N LYS A 592 -4.47 18.00 -34.89
CA LYS A 592 -5.12 19.26 -35.31
C LYS A 592 -4.12 20.41 -35.52
N SER A 593 -2.86 20.19 -35.16
CA SER A 593 -1.74 21.11 -35.27
C SER A 593 -0.47 20.35 -35.68
N SER A 594 0.66 21.06 -35.75
CA SER A 594 1.97 20.44 -35.97
C SER A 594 2.49 19.62 -34.77
N TYR A 595 1.89 19.75 -33.57
CA TYR A 595 2.49 19.28 -32.31
C TYR A 595 1.61 18.32 -31.48
N ASP A 596 0.29 18.28 -31.66
CA ASP A 596 -0.66 17.49 -30.84
C ASP A 596 -0.77 16.01 -31.29
N TRP A 597 0.36 15.30 -31.27
CA TRP A 597 0.47 13.95 -31.84
C TRP A 597 -0.16 12.85 -30.99
N PHE A 598 -0.66 13.17 -29.79
CA PHE A 598 -1.15 12.19 -28.83
C PHE A 598 -2.61 12.43 -28.46
N SER A 599 -3.37 11.35 -28.31
CA SER A 599 -4.76 11.34 -27.86
C SER A 599 -4.96 12.13 -26.55
N SER A 600 -6.18 12.63 -26.33
CA SER A 600 -6.61 13.26 -25.07
C SER A 600 -6.77 12.27 -23.92
N ASP A 601 -7.03 11.00 -24.24
CA ASP A 601 -7.31 9.92 -23.30
C ASP A 601 -6.63 8.61 -23.74
N ILE A 602 -6.51 7.67 -22.80
CA ILE A 602 -5.85 6.37 -23.01
C ILE A 602 -6.60 5.41 -23.95
N GLY A 603 -7.88 5.66 -24.28
CA GLY A 603 -8.66 4.81 -25.18
C GLY A 603 -8.58 5.21 -26.66
N GLY A 604 -7.87 6.29 -26.97
CA GLY A 604 -7.75 6.85 -28.31
C GLY A 604 -9.03 7.60 -28.73
N ARG A 605 -9.63 8.39 -27.84
CA ARG A 605 -10.90 9.12 -28.05
C ARG A 605 -12.08 8.22 -28.43
N THR A 606 -11.98 6.95 -28.07
CA THR A 606 -12.98 5.91 -28.33
C THR A 606 -13.34 5.26 -26.99
N ALA A 607 -14.62 4.97 -26.74
CA ALA A 607 -15.02 4.24 -25.53
C ALA A 607 -14.44 2.80 -25.55
N ARG A 608 -13.97 2.30 -24.41
CA ARG A 608 -13.24 1.03 -24.31
C ARG A 608 -13.69 0.27 -23.06
N ALA A 609 -13.97 -1.03 -23.20
CA ALA A 609 -14.35 -1.91 -22.09
C ALA A 609 -15.46 -1.35 -21.16
N GLY A 610 -16.49 -0.73 -21.73
CA GLY A 610 -17.58 -0.09 -20.98
C GLY A 610 -17.26 1.30 -20.40
N ILE A 611 -16.00 1.75 -20.47
CA ILE A 611 -15.58 3.07 -19.97
C ILE A 611 -15.76 4.12 -21.07
N ARG A 612 -16.50 5.18 -20.76
CA ARG A 612 -16.82 6.29 -21.68
C ARG A 612 -15.64 7.23 -21.89
N VAL A 613 -15.70 8.03 -22.96
CA VAL A 613 -14.79 9.16 -23.20
C VAL A 613 -15.36 10.43 -22.55
N ASP A 614 -14.48 11.36 -22.20
CA ASP A 614 -14.82 12.77 -21.94
C ASP A 614 -14.14 13.64 -23.00
N SER A 615 -14.94 14.31 -23.84
CA SER A 615 -14.48 15.10 -24.97
C SER A 615 -13.93 16.48 -24.60
N SER A 616 -14.05 16.90 -23.33
CA SER A 616 -13.51 18.19 -22.86
C SER A 616 -11.99 18.21 -22.77
N TRP A 617 -11.34 17.04 -22.72
CA TRP A 617 -9.88 16.94 -22.62
C TRP A 617 -9.19 17.21 -23.96
N GLU A 618 -8.19 18.08 -23.89
CA GLU A 618 -7.32 18.42 -25.00
C GLU A 618 -6.36 17.27 -25.35
N ARG A 619 -5.91 17.27 -26.61
CA ARG A 619 -4.86 16.36 -27.09
C ARG A 619 -3.51 16.76 -26.49
N MET A 620 -2.61 15.79 -26.32
CA MET A 620 -1.29 16.06 -25.76
C MET A 620 -0.28 16.38 -26.88
N ASP A 621 0.54 17.40 -26.63
CA ASP A 621 1.61 17.81 -27.54
C ASP A 621 2.96 17.11 -27.29
N VAL A 622 3.86 17.24 -28.27
CA VAL A 622 5.22 16.67 -28.22
C VAL A 622 6.09 17.20 -27.07
N TYR A 623 5.88 18.42 -26.60
CA TYR A 623 6.65 19.02 -25.50
C TYR A 623 6.22 18.44 -24.15
N LYS A 624 4.90 18.28 -23.94
CA LYS A 624 4.36 17.59 -22.77
C LYS A 624 4.68 16.09 -22.79
N TYR A 625 4.77 15.46 -23.95
CA TYR A 625 5.21 14.06 -24.09
C TYR A 625 6.67 13.85 -23.67
N GLN A 626 7.62 14.64 -24.20
CA GLN A 626 9.05 14.49 -23.85
C GLN A 626 9.39 14.82 -22.39
N ALA A 627 8.50 15.54 -21.69
CA ALA A 627 8.62 15.89 -20.27
C ALA A 627 7.55 15.14 -19.44
N SER A 628 7.50 13.81 -19.61
CA SER A 628 6.53 12.93 -18.94
C SER A 628 7.03 11.49 -18.81
N GLY A 629 6.25 10.64 -18.14
CA GLY A 629 6.53 9.20 -18.03
C GLY A 629 6.23 8.35 -19.27
N PHE A 630 5.56 8.89 -20.30
CA PHE A 630 5.22 8.08 -21.48
C PHE A 630 6.44 7.54 -22.26
N PRO A 631 7.51 8.30 -22.51
CA PRO A 631 8.73 7.75 -23.14
C PRO A 631 9.38 6.64 -22.30
N LEU A 632 9.28 6.69 -20.97
CA LEU A 632 9.99 5.75 -20.08
C LEU A 632 9.59 4.29 -20.31
N ILE A 633 8.33 4.02 -20.65
CA ILE A 633 7.85 2.65 -20.91
C ILE A 633 8.24 2.10 -22.30
N MET A 634 8.91 2.89 -23.16
CA MET A 634 9.20 2.45 -24.54
C MET A 634 10.14 1.25 -24.63
N ALA A 635 10.90 0.94 -23.57
CA ALA A 635 11.74 -0.26 -23.50
C ALA A 635 10.91 -1.57 -23.55
N TRP A 636 9.62 -1.50 -23.20
CA TRP A 636 8.68 -2.62 -23.23
C TRP A 636 7.71 -2.59 -24.44
N ASP A 637 7.87 -1.65 -25.38
CA ASP A 637 7.07 -1.61 -26.62
C ASP A 637 7.64 -2.54 -27.71
N THR A 638 7.11 -3.75 -27.79
CA THR A 638 7.50 -4.72 -28.83
C THR A 638 7.07 -4.34 -30.27
N SER A 639 6.26 -3.29 -30.45
CA SER A 639 5.86 -2.82 -31.79
C SER A 639 6.86 -1.86 -32.43
N GLY A 640 7.82 -1.33 -31.67
CA GLY A 640 8.76 -0.30 -32.12
C GLY A 640 8.14 1.08 -32.38
N ARG A 641 6.82 1.24 -32.33
CA ARG A 641 6.10 2.48 -32.65
C ARG A 641 6.36 3.59 -31.64
N MET A 642 6.55 3.25 -30.36
CA MET A 642 6.98 4.21 -29.34
C MET A 642 8.38 4.72 -29.65
N LYS A 643 9.35 3.84 -29.94
CA LYS A 643 10.69 4.26 -30.35
C LYS A 643 10.62 5.20 -31.58
N THR A 644 9.85 4.83 -32.61
CA THR A 644 9.67 5.68 -33.80
C THR A 644 9.12 7.05 -33.47
N ILE A 645 8.03 7.16 -32.68
CA ILE A 645 7.47 8.47 -32.32
C ILE A 645 8.43 9.28 -31.43
N THR A 646 9.18 8.63 -30.53
CA THR A 646 10.15 9.30 -29.66
C THR A 646 11.38 9.78 -30.43
N ASP A 647 11.84 9.05 -31.45
CA ASP A 647 12.88 9.49 -32.38
C ASP A 647 12.42 10.71 -33.21
N GLU A 648 11.18 10.70 -33.71
CA GLU A 648 10.58 11.84 -34.43
C GLU A 648 10.40 13.08 -33.51
N VAL A 649 9.91 12.89 -32.28
CA VAL A 649 9.78 13.96 -31.28
C VAL A 649 11.15 14.55 -30.96
N ARG A 650 12.16 13.70 -30.68
CA ARG A 650 13.55 14.12 -30.45
C ARG A 650 14.10 14.94 -31.62
N SER A 651 13.81 14.54 -32.86
CA SER A 651 14.21 15.30 -34.04
C SER A 651 13.51 16.67 -34.11
N LEU A 652 12.20 16.71 -33.86
CA LEU A 652 11.38 17.93 -33.93
C LEU A 652 11.79 18.97 -32.88
N VAL A 653 12.16 18.53 -31.67
CA VAL A 653 12.57 19.42 -30.57
C VAL A 653 14.08 19.69 -30.53
N GLY A 654 14.82 19.26 -31.55
CA GLY A 654 16.24 19.58 -31.74
C GLY A 654 17.18 18.82 -30.80
N GLY A 655 16.88 17.56 -30.48
CA GLY A 655 17.69 16.67 -29.66
C GLY A 655 17.01 16.22 -28.36
N ILE A 656 17.79 15.67 -27.44
CA ILE A 656 17.34 15.38 -26.07
C ILE A 656 17.40 16.71 -25.28
N LYS A 657 16.25 17.14 -24.73
CA LYS A 657 16.10 18.43 -24.00
C LYS A 657 15.67 18.26 -22.54
N THR A 658 15.39 17.03 -22.13
CA THR A 658 14.74 16.69 -20.85
C THR A 658 15.44 15.49 -20.21
N ALA A 659 15.49 15.44 -18.88
CA ALA A 659 16.03 14.27 -18.17
C ALA A 659 15.16 13.03 -18.43
N GLU A 660 13.85 13.23 -18.51
CA GLU A 660 12.83 12.25 -18.87
C GLU A 660 13.16 11.51 -20.18
N MET A 661 13.47 12.26 -21.25
CA MET A 661 13.78 11.65 -22.55
C MET A 661 15.17 11.01 -22.56
N ALA A 662 16.14 11.55 -21.81
CA ALA A 662 17.46 10.92 -21.66
C ALA A 662 17.37 9.57 -20.92
N ALA A 663 16.64 9.54 -19.80
CA ALA A 663 16.35 8.33 -19.02
C ALA A 663 15.57 7.29 -19.85
N ALA A 664 14.60 7.72 -20.65
CA ALA A 664 13.87 6.83 -21.55
C ALA A 664 14.79 6.12 -22.57
N TYR A 665 15.76 6.82 -23.17
CA TYR A 665 16.73 6.17 -24.05
C TYR A 665 17.73 5.29 -23.27
N LEU A 666 18.11 5.64 -22.03
CA LEU A 666 18.90 4.76 -21.16
C LEU A 666 18.18 3.45 -20.86
N LEU A 667 16.91 3.51 -20.47
CA LEU A 667 16.05 2.33 -20.26
C LEU A 667 15.94 1.50 -21.54
N LEU A 668 15.66 2.12 -22.69
CA LEU A 668 15.58 1.42 -23.98
C LEU A 668 16.89 0.73 -24.37
N ASN A 669 18.04 1.38 -24.16
CA ASN A 669 19.35 0.81 -24.49
C ASN A 669 19.81 -0.30 -23.50
N THR A 670 19.07 -0.52 -22.41
CA THR A 670 19.41 -1.48 -21.34
C THR A 670 18.42 -2.65 -21.30
N TYR A 671 17.12 -2.36 -21.39
CA TYR A 671 16.03 -3.33 -21.26
C TYR A 671 15.26 -3.59 -22.56
N GLY A 672 15.47 -2.75 -23.59
CA GLY A 672 14.86 -2.95 -24.91
C GLY A 672 15.34 -4.24 -25.57
N ARG A 673 14.41 -4.94 -26.24
CA ARG A 673 14.66 -6.18 -26.96
C ARG A 673 14.43 -6.00 -28.46
#